data_AF-A0A218Q271-F1
#
_entry.id   AF-A0A218Q271-F1
#
_cell.length_a   1.000
_cell.length_b   1.000
_cell.length_c   1.000
_cell.angle_alpha   90.00
_cell.angle_beta   90.00
_cell.angle_gamma   90.00
#
_symmetry.space_group_name_H-M   'P 1'
#
loop_
_entity.id
_entity.type
_entity.pdbx_description
1 polymer ?
#
loop_
_entity_poly.entity_id
_entity_poly.type
_entity_poly.pdbx_seq_one_letter_code
_entity_poly.pdbx_strand_id
1 'polypeptide(L)'
;MELKLLSKEDALQYISQIGKHGEPFDIFLGEDICFGLNKWVKVGMITLQPGGQASAMETQYNEFYAAKFGGFEWQLPSSETLNQNIADILNNDQSLDRVKKAFREGLQDVLRRTLLLLPIFDVETISKIPLQKPITIIADTSGIHQGGLDFVSRFLTPWARIKIPAIVHMEIINQVDRYFSTRRESQKRNKPVSAALREHILSQGGQRTLLRLELHSDTEIERGDLGADPLRGIVTPSSDPEDSNLKLQEIVRSFADRLILETARRFQTQVRPDHSLALLTSDQGLARMTMAEGMDVLFFESRSVPKFDTRKLTGVLFHPFSQEIYTVALTDVLWELAVSFGCLRLHNSNTNESLELWGMPSGEYSWQPIHIKDDLLWGKFHTEPSSATTENTSASLSTDREIPKTDTVSSQNIEIIAQAYAFSPDQMFLLMNILVNKGELTNQEAQEKLGLTHQSRYNLYKNFLHSGSFIEFKNNKIVCTELLKSLWQSLLDEEHLKVLYYLKKIPSFESLYRYVNQSKTVEYSTLPISKKAKSTYVKLGEAACAWLNIQNQRIVATDNIPELADFANLAVEVYKSIRSQGDTEWILTGRWLEELAIQYAVHPILARKLVKEAQDQNLVNVYAEGSTPDTRFEQHDLWIIKTSEGLPHLERVYLYHGNFIIPGTSAVRIKLEGVKNAS
;
A
#
# COMPACT_ATOMS: atom_id res chain seq x y z
N MET A 1 -1.19 41.81 -0.56
CA MET A 1 -0.59 40.84 0.37
C MET A 1 -0.93 39.45 -0.15
N GLU A 2 0.08 38.68 -0.53
CA GLU A 2 -0.02 37.43 -1.28
C GLU A 2 -0.38 36.22 -0.38
N LEU A 3 -1.05 35.23 -0.97
CA LEU A 3 -1.30 33.94 -0.32
C LEU A 3 0.03 33.19 -0.12
N LYS A 4 0.20 32.50 1.01
CA LYS A 4 1.37 31.65 1.28
C LYS A 4 0.94 30.19 1.34
N LEU A 5 1.80 29.27 0.92
CA LEU A 5 1.56 27.85 1.18
C LEU A 5 1.80 27.57 2.67
N LEU A 6 0.81 26.97 3.32
CA LEU A 6 0.84 26.58 4.73
C LEU A 6 0.72 25.07 4.85
N SER A 7 1.58 24.49 5.70
CA SER A 7 1.38 23.14 6.22
C SER A 7 0.35 23.15 7.36
N LYS A 8 -0.11 21.95 7.76
CA LYS A 8 -0.94 21.80 8.96
C LYS A 8 -0.22 22.31 10.21
N GLU A 9 1.09 22.12 10.31
CA GLU A 9 1.88 22.58 11.46
C GLU A 9 1.96 24.11 11.52
N ASP A 10 2.14 24.78 10.38
CA ASP A 10 2.12 26.25 10.32
C ASP A 10 0.74 26.78 10.69
N ALA A 11 -0.32 26.17 10.18
CA ALA A 11 -1.70 26.56 10.48
C ALA A 11 -2.05 26.37 11.97
N LEU A 12 -1.51 25.35 12.65
CA LEU A 12 -1.73 25.15 14.08
C LEU A 12 -1.29 26.37 14.90
N GLN A 13 -0.18 27.03 14.53
CA GLN A 13 0.29 28.23 15.23
C GLN A 13 -0.75 29.36 15.13
N TYR A 14 -1.25 29.64 13.92
CA TYR A 14 -2.26 30.66 13.70
C TYR A 14 -3.59 30.33 14.38
N ILE A 15 -4.02 29.06 14.35
CA ILE A 15 -5.24 28.60 15.03
C ILE A 15 -5.13 28.80 16.53
N SER A 16 -3.97 28.46 17.12
CA SER A 16 -3.73 28.64 18.56
C SER A 16 -3.74 30.12 18.98
N GLN A 17 -3.33 31.02 18.08
CA GLN A 17 -3.39 32.46 18.30
C GLN A 17 -4.84 32.97 18.26
N ILE A 18 -5.61 32.55 17.25
CA ILE A 18 -7.04 32.95 17.10
C ILE A 18 -7.87 32.51 18.31
N GLY A 19 -7.63 31.30 18.82
CA GLY A 19 -8.36 30.72 19.96
C GLY A 19 -7.69 30.94 21.32
N LYS A 20 -6.73 31.87 21.42
CA LYS A 20 -5.96 32.12 22.64
C LYS A 20 -6.88 32.38 23.84
N HIS A 21 -6.50 31.89 25.01
CA HIS A 21 -7.28 31.96 26.25
C HIS A 21 -8.64 31.24 26.18
N GLY A 22 -8.81 30.32 25.23
CA GLY A 22 -10.07 29.60 25.03
C GLY A 22 -11.17 30.49 24.44
N GLU A 23 -10.82 31.59 23.79
CA GLU A 23 -11.81 32.45 23.12
C GLU A 23 -12.49 31.71 21.96
N PRO A 24 -13.82 31.84 21.82
CA PRO A 24 -14.52 31.25 20.70
C PRO A 24 -14.26 32.01 19.40
N PHE A 25 -14.16 31.27 18.29
CA PHE A 25 -14.05 31.85 16.96
C PHE A 25 -15.01 31.19 15.98
N ASP A 26 -15.45 31.96 14.99
CA ASP A 26 -16.40 31.52 13.99
C ASP A 26 -15.70 30.80 12.84
N ILE A 27 -16.37 29.78 12.31
CA ILE A 27 -15.95 29.06 11.11
C ILE A 27 -16.89 29.39 9.94
N PHE A 28 -16.28 29.74 8.81
CA PHE A 28 -16.99 30.05 7.58
C PHE A 28 -16.46 29.23 6.42
N LEU A 29 -17.37 28.82 5.52
CA LEU A 29 -17.04 28.10 4.28
C LEU A 29 -17.43 28.95 3.08
N GLY A 30 -16.66 28.84 2.01
CA GLY A 30 -16.95 29.50 0.74
C GLY A 30 -16.63 28.59 -0.44
N GLU A 31 -17.21 28.92 -1.59
CA GLU A 31 -16.94 28.30 -2.89
C GLU A 31 -17.02 29.43 -3.94
N ASP A 32 -15.92 29.63 -4.68
CA ASP A 32 -15.69 30.82 -5.48
C ASP A 32 -16.60 30.93 -6.70
N ILE A 33 -17.16 29.81 -7.18
CA ILE A 33 -18.03 29.76 -8.35
C ILE A 33 -19.51 29.89 -7.96
N CYS A 34 -19.93 29.23 -6.89
CA CYS A 34 -21.32 29.14 -6.46
C CYS A 34 -21.71 30.35 -5.62
N PHE A 35 -20.87 30.74 -4.66
CA PHE A 35 -21.14 31.88 -3.79
C PHE A 35 -20.43 33.13 -4.30
N GLY A 36 -19.18 33.02 -4.76
CA GLY A 36 -18.34 34.14 -5.16
C GLY A 36 -17.20 34.40 -4.17
N LEU A 37 -16.13 35.05 -4.64
CA LEU A 37 -14.84 35.18 -3.93
C LEU A 37 -14.89 35.74 -2.49
N ASN A 38 -15.87 36.61 -2.17
CA ASN A 38 -15.94 37.29 -0.87
C ASN A 38 -17.19 36.91 -0.06
N LYS A 39 -17.84 35.79 -0.39
CA LYS A 39 -19.08 35.34 0.24
C LYS A 39 -18.84 34.08 1.06
N TRP A 40 -19.24 34.14 2.32
CA TRP A 40 -18.86 33.20 3.37
C TRP A 40 -20.09 32.73 4.14
N VAL A 41 -20.36 31.42 4.12
CA VAL A 41 -21.44 30.80 4.89
C VAL A 41 -20.91 30.47 6.28
N LYS A 42 -21.49 31.04 7.33
CA LYS A 42 -21.17 30.68 8.72
C LYS A 42 -21.68 29.28 9.04
N VAL A 43 -20.79 28.38 9.48
CA VAL A 43 -21.09 26.97 9.77
C VAL A 43 -20.88 26.57 11.23
N GLY A 44 -20.70 27.55 12.11
CA GLY A 44 -20.66 27.33 13.55
C GLY A 44 -19.57 28.14 14.24
N MET A 45 -19.29 27.74 15.47
CA MET A 45 -18.32 28.37 16.36
C MET A 45 -17.45 27.28 17.00
N ILE A 46 -16.15 27.52 17.09
CA ILE A 46 -15.17 26.61 17.69
C ILE A 46 -14.62 27.25 18.96
N THR A 47 -14.44 26.44 20.00
CA THR A 47 -13.75 26.83 21.23
C THR A 47 -12.64 25.83 21.51
N LEU A 48 -11.41 26.30 21.73
CA LEU A 48 -10.31 25.45 22.15
C LEU A 48 -10.38 25.19 23.65
N GLN A 49 -10.13 23.95 24.05
CA GLN A 49 -10.16 23.50 25.43
C GLN A 49 -8.74 23.10 25.84
N PRO A 50 -7.86 24.07 26.16
CA PRO A 50 -6.60 23.75 26.81
C PRO A 50 -6.91 23.13 28.19
N GLY A 51 -6.36 21.94 28.47
CA GLY A 51 -6.51 21.30 29.78
C GLY A 51 -6.13 22.26 30.92
N GLY A 52 -6.78 22.12 32.08
CA GLY A 52 -6.44 22.90 33.26
C GLY A 52 -4.97 22.74 33.66
N GLN A 53 -4.43 23.66 34.47
CA GLN A 53 -3.08 23.55 35.00
C GLN A 53 -2.92 22.25 35.80
N ALA A 54 -2.38 21.20 35.16
CA ALA A 54 -1.72 20.13 35.87
C ALA A 54 -0.43 20.70 36.47
N SER A 55 0.01 20.12 37.58
CA SER A 55 1.07 20.64 38.47
C SER A 55 2.30 21.22 37.75
N ALA A 56 3.07 22.07 38.44
CA ALA A 56 4.25 22.78 37.91
C ALA A 56 5.39 21.92 37.28
N MET A 57 5.24 20.59 37.23
CA MET A 57 6.16 19.64 36.61
C MET A 57 5.65 19.00 35.30
N GLU A 58 4.40 19.21 34.90
CA GLU A 58 3.85 18.68 33.63
C GLU A 58 3.80 19.76 32.55
N THR A 59 4.12 19.37 31.31
CA THR A 59 4.09 20.25 30.13
C THR A 59 2.73 20.92 30.01
N GLN A 60 2.68 22.26 30.03
CA GLN A 60 1.43 22.99 29.98
C GLN A 60 0.69 22.68 28.66
N TYR A 61 -0.48 22.06 28.77
CA TYR A 61 -1.34 21.78 27.62
C TYR A 61 -2.04 23.07 27.19
N ASN A 62 -1.45 23.73 26.19
CA ASN A 62 -1.92 25.01 25.65
C ASN A 62 -2.88 24.81 24.44
N GLU A 63 -3.33 25.92 23.86
CA GLU A 63 -4.24 25.97 22.72
C GLU A 63 -3.67 25.28 21.48
N PHE A 64 -2.34 25.29 21.31
CA PHE A 64 -1.67 24.57 20.24
C PHE A 64 -1.87 23.05 20.39
N TYR A 65 -1.65 22.51 21.58
CA TYR A 65 -1.90 21.09 21.86
C TYR A 65 -3.39 20.74 21.81
N ALA A 66 -4.26 21.64 22.27
CA ALA A 66 -5.70 21.50 22.15
C ALA A 66 -6.15 21.32 20.69
N ALA A 67 -5.66 22.18 19.79
CA ALA A 67 -5.94 22.05 18.35
C ALA A 67 -5.31 20.78 17.74
N LYS A 68 -4.09 20.40 18.16
CA LYS A 68 -3.36 19.24 17.63
C LYS A 68 -3.95 17.89 18.03
N PHE A 69 -4.40 17.75 19.28
CA PHE A 69 -4.87 16.48 19.84
C PHE A 69 -6.39 16.43 20.05
N GLY A 70 -7.14 17.29 19.38
CA GLY A 70 -8.60 17.22 19.33
C GLY A 70 -9.34 17.82 20.53
N GLY A 71 -8.64 18.55 21.41
CA GLY A 71 -9.23 19.31 22.52
C GLY A 71 -9.95 20.58 22.05
N PHE A 72 -10.96 20.44 21.20
CA PHE A 72 -11.81 21.54 20.74
C PHE A 72 -13.29 21.14 20.83
N GLU A 73 -14.16 22.12 20.99
CA GLU A 73 -15.61 21.98 20.81
C GLU A 73 -16.05 22.77 19.59
N TRP A 74 -16.69 22.11 18.63
CA TRP A 74 -17.35 22.75 17.49
C TRP A 74 -18.86 22.72 17.68
N GLN A 75 -19.45 23.88 17.90
CA GLN A 75 -20.89 24.08 17.99
C GLN A 75 -21.48 24.32 16.60
N LEU A 76 -22.24 23.35 16.11
CA LEU A 76 -22.89 23.41 14.81
C LEU A 76 -24.24 24.14 14.88
N PRO A 77 -24.60 24.94 13.85
CA PRO A 77 -25.89 25.62 13.78
C PRO A 77 -27.04 24.63 13.59
N SER A 78 -28.28 25.11 13.83
CA SER A 78 -29.48 24.38 13.44
C SER A 78 -29.62 24.35 11.91
N SER A 79 -30.34 23.36 11.37
CA SER A 79 -30.69 23.31 9.94
C SER A 79 -31.35 24.60 9.45
N GLU A 80 -32.19 25.23 10.27
CA GLU A 80 -32.88 26.49 9.93
C GLU A 80 -31.89 27.64 9.84
N THR A 81 -31.02 27.79 10.84
CA THR A 81 -29.97 28.81 10.86
C THR A 81 -29.00 28.64 9.69
N LEU A 82 -28.59 27.41 9.39
CA LEU A 82 -27.70 27.14 8.25
C LEU A 82 -28.37 27.48 6.91
N ASN A 83 -29.65 27.10 6.75
CA ASN A 83 -30.42 27.44 5.57
C ASN A 83 -30.61 28.95 5.40
N GLN A 84 -30.76 29.69 6.50
CA GLN A 84 -30.83 31.15 6.49
C GLN A 84 -29.49 31.76 6.08
N ASN A 85 -28.38 31.31 6.68
CA ASN A 85 -27.03 31.78 6.31
C ASN A 85 -26.74 31.59 4.82
N ILE A 86 -27.22 30.51 4.20
CA ILE A 86 -27.09 30.26 2.75
C ILE A 86 -28.02 31.19 1.95
N ALA A 87 -29.27 31.37 2.40
CA ALA A 87 -30.24 32.22 1.71
C ALA A 87 -29.82 33.70 1.68
N ASP A 88 -29.22 34.20 2.77
CA ASP A 88 -28.72 35.56 2.90
C ASP A 88 -27.62 35.89 1.87
N ILE A 89 -26.92 34.86 1.37
CA ILE A 89 -25.83 35.03 0.39
C ILE A 89 -26.33 34.93 -1.06
N LEU A 90 -27.36 34.14 -1.31
CA LEU A 90 -27.85 33.78 -2.65
C LEU A 90 -29.05 34.61 -3.15
N ASN A 91 -29.62 35.51 -2.34
CA ASN A 91 -30.67 36.48 -2.73
C ASN A 91 -31.79 35.88 -3.62
N ASN A 92 -32.53 34.88 -3.10
CA ASN A 92 -33.71 34.27 -3.75
C ASN A 92 -33.50 33.74 -5.19
N ASP A 93 -32.38 33.06 -5.44
CA ASP A 93 -32.18 32.29 -6.68
C ASP A 93 -33.08 31.05 -6.74
N GLN A 94 -33.57 30.67 -7.94
CA GLN A 94 -34.39 29.48 -8.19
C GLN A 94 -33.65 28.17 -7.85
N SER A 95 -32.33 28.23 -7.68
CA SER A 95 -31.47 27.11 -7.35
C SER A 95 -31.23 26.91 -5.85
N LEU A 96 -31.79 27.77 -4.99
CA LEU A 96 -31.50 27.82 -3.56
C LEU A 96 -31.65 26.47 -2.84
N ASP A 97 -32.72 25.72 -3.13
CA ASP A 97 -32.97 24.43 -2.48
C ASP A 97 -31.94 23.37 -2.87
N ARG A 98 -31.44 23.41 -4.10
CA ARG A 98 -30.39 22.50 -4.57
C ARG A 98 -29.07 22.81 -3.86
N VAL A 99 -28.74 24.09 -3.69
CA VAL A 99 -27.52 24.52 -2.99
C VAL A 99 -27.61 24.19 -1.49
N LYS A 100 -28.74 24.48 -0.84
CA LYS A 100 -28.98 24.10 0.56
C LYS A 100 -28.79 22.60 0.79
N LYS A 101 -29.36 21.78 -0.09
CA LYS A 101 -29.20 20.32 -0.04
C LYS A 101 -27.75 19.91 -0.23
N ALA A 102 -27.08 20.38 -1.28
CA ALA A 102 -25.69 20.03 -1.58
C ALA A 102 -24.74 20.45 -0.46
N PHE A 103 -24.92 21.66 0.10
CA PHE A 103 -24.13 22.17 1.21
C PHE A 103 -24.28 21.30 2.45
N ARG A 104 -25.52 20.95 2.83
CA ARG A 104 -25.80 20.08 3.97
C ARG A 104 -25.20 18.69 3.80
N GLU A 105 -25.39 18.08 2.64
CA GLU A 105 -24.83 16.76 2.33
C GLU A 105 -23.29 16.80 2.36
N GLY A 106 -22.67 17.82 1.77
CA GLY A 106 -21.21 17.98 1.78
C GLY A 106 -20.64 18.15 3.19
N LEU A 107 -21.31 18.93 4.05
CA LEU A 107 -20.87 19.10 5.44
C LEU A 107 -20.96 17.77 6.21
N GLN A 108 -22.05 17.01 6.01
CA GLN A 108 -22.20 15.69 6.62
C GLN A 108 -21.15 14.69 6.13
N ASP A 109 -20.83 14.72 4.83
CA ASP A 109 -19.81 13.87 4.24
C ASP A 109 -18.42 14.19 4.83
N VAL A 110 -18.05 15.47 4.97
CA VAL A 110 -16.78 15.90 5.61
C VAL A 110 -16.68 15.46 7.08
N LEU A 111 -17.75 15.63 7.87
CA LEU A 111 -17.77 15.24 9.28
C LEU A 111 -17.50 13.74 9.48
N ARG A 112 -17.77 12.92 8.46
CA ARG A 112 -17.61 11.48 8.53
C ARG A 112 -16.32 10.99 7.92
N ARG A 113 -15.85 11.63 6.85
CA ARG A 113 -14.49 11.40 6.35
C ARG A 113 -13.41 11.80 7.34
N THR A 114 -13.73 12.72 8.26
CA THR A 114 -12.88 13.10 9.40
C THR A 114 -13.14 12.25 10.65
N LEU A 115 -14.14 11.37 10.62
CA LEU A 115 -14.56 10.50 11.72
C LEU A 115 -14.92 11.25 13.01
N LEU A 116 -15.32 12.53 12.91
CA LEU A 116 -15.99 13.25 14.00
C LEU A 116 -17.41 12.71 14.24
N LEU A 117 -18.05 12.26 13.17
CA LEU A 117 -19.26 11.46 13.23
C LEU A 117 -18.98 10.12 12.58
N LEU A 118 -19.19 9.03 13.32
CA LEU A 118 -19.02 7.69 12.78
C LEU A 118 -20.18 7.36 11.81
N PRO A 119 -19.92 6.65 10.70
CA PRO A 119 -20.99 6.08 9.87
C PRO A 119 -21.79 5.05 10.68
N ILE A 120 -23.10 4.98 10.44
CA ILE A 120 -23.98 4.00 11.10
C ILE A 120 -24.08 2.78 10.21
N PHE A 121 -23.59 1.64 10.70
CA PHE A 121 -23.73 0.36 10.03
C PHE A 121 -25.05 -0.32 10.40
N ASP A 122 -25.58 -1.15 9.51
CA ASP A 122 -26.74 -1.97 9.84
C ASP A 122 -26.41 -3.05 10.88
N VAL A 123 -27.44 -3.62 11.50
CA VAL A 123 -27.29 -4.57 12.61
C VAL A 123 -26.50 -5.81 12.17
N GLU A 124 -26.70 -6.26 10.93
CA GLU A 124 -25.99 -7.42 10.39
C GLU A 124 -24.49 -7.11 10.21
N THR A 125 -24.14 -5.96 9.66
CA THR A 125 -22.74 -5.51 9.55
C THR A 125 -22.11 -5.35 10.92
N ILE A 126 -22.82 -4.72 11.88
CA ILE A 126 -22.33 -4.56 13.25
C ILE A 126 -22.05 -5.91 13.88
N SER A 127 -22.88 -6.93 13.65
CA SER A 127 -22.64 -8.27 14.22
C SER A 127 -21.35 -8.94 13.72
N LYS A 128 -20.86 -8.52 12.56
CA LYS A 128 -19.60 -8.99 11.95
C LYS A 128 -18.39 -8.19 12.48
N ILE A 129 -18.60 -7.11 13.23
CA ILE A 129 -17.57 -6.17 13.69
C ILE A 129 -17.48 -6.20 15.24
N PRO A 130 -16.29 -6.31 15.85
CA PRO A 130 -14.97 -6.39 15.22
C PRO A 130 -14.78 -7.73 14.47
N LEU A 131 -14.02 -7.65 13.37
CA LEU A 131 -13.86 -8.75 12.43
C LEU A 131 -13.15 -9.95 13.11
N GLN A 132 -13.81 -11.11 13.15
CA GLN A 132 -13.23 -12.34 13.70
C GLN A 132 -12.22 -13.01 12.75
N LYS A 133 -12.35 -12.73 11.45
CA LYS A 133 -11.48 -13.23 10.38
C LYS A 133 -11.19 -12.07 9.41
N PRO A 134 -10.01 -12.08 8.75
CA PRO A 134 -9.71 -11.11 7.71
C PRO A 134 -10.77 -11.11 6.60
N ILE A 135 -11.14 -9.92 6.14
CA ILE A 135 -12.14 -9.71 5.07
C ILE A 135 -11.58 -8.78 3.99
N THR A 136 -11.95 -9.00 2.74
CA THR A 136 -11.72 -8.02 1.67
C THR A 136 -12.96 -7.15 1.49
N ILE A 137 -12.77 -5.85 1.59
CA ILE A 137 -13.79 -4.83 1.43
C ILE A 137 -13.58 -4.12 0.11
N ILE A 138 -14.58 -4.19 -0.75
CA ILE A 138 -14.60 -3.49 -2.04
C ILE A 138 -15.43 -2.24 -1.86
N ALA A 139 -14.82 -1.07 -2.03
CA ALA A 139 -15.52 0.19 -1.87
C ALA A 139 -16.12 0.68 -3.20
N ASP A 140 -17.37 1.15 -3.14
CA ASP A 140 -17.98 1.92 -4.23
C ASP A 140 -17.69 3.43 -4.05
N THR A 141 -18.26 4.26 -4.94
CA THR A 141 -18.13 5.72 -4.83
C THR A 141 -18.78 6.29 -3.57
N SER A 142 -19.86 5.69 -3.07
CA SER A 142 -20.53 6.17 -1.85
C SER A 142 -19.70 5.90 -0.59
N GLY A 143 -19.06 4.73 -0.52
CA GLY A 143 -18.10 4.33 0.51
C GLY A 143 -16.97 5.32 0.67
N ILE A 144 -16.42 5.80 -0.46
CA ILE A 144 -15.36 6.82 -0.48
C ILE A 144 -15.90 8.18 -0.01
N HIS A 145 -16.98 8.67 -0.62
CA HIS A 145 -17.45 10.04 -0.38
C HIS A 145 -17.96 10.27 1.03
N GLN A 146 -18.55 9.25 1.66
CA GLN A 146 -19.40 9.45 2.83
C GLN A 146 -18.79 8.91 4.13
N GLY A 147 -17.48 8.66 4.13
CA GLY A 147 -16.69 8.29 5.30
C GLY A 147 -16.73 6.82 5.70
N GLY A 148 -17.42 5.97 4.92
CA GLY A 148 -17.41 4.51 5.15
C GLY A 148 -15.99 3.95 5.00
N LEU A 149 -15.28 4.38 3.96
CA LEU A 149 -13.92 3.91 3.68
C LEU A 149 -12.92 4.38 4.75
N ASP A 150 -13.07 5.63 5.22
CA ASP A 150 -12.23 6.17 6.30
C ASP A 150 -12.43 5.41 7.60
N PHE A 151 -13.68 5.04 7.93
CA PHE A 151 -13.97 4.22 9.10
C PHE A 151 -13.28 2.85 9.02
N VAL A 152 -13.42 2.18 7.88
CA VAL A 152 -12.81 0.88 7.64
C VAL A 152 -11.29 0.99 7.74
N SER A 153 -10.69 1.95 7.05
CA SER A 153 -9.24 2.16 7.04
C SER A 153 -8.70 2.44 8.45
N ARG A 154 -9.42 3.24 9.26
CA ARG A 154 -8.95 3.64 10.58
C ARG A 154 -9.12 2.57 11.66
N PHE A 155 -10.25 1.86 11.67
CA PHE A 155 -10.62 1.02 12.81
C PHE A 155 -10.65 -0.47 12.52
N LEU A 156 -10.73 -0.87 11.24
CA LEU A 156 -10.80 -2.27 10.85
C LEU A 156 -9.50 -2.77 10.22
N THR A 157 -8.59 -1.89 9.80
CA THR A 157 -7.24 -2.29 9.38
C THR A 157 -6.45 -2.84 10.59
N PRO A 158 -5.69 -3.93 10.46
CA PRO A 158 -5.42 -4.69 9.23
C PRO A 158 -6.45 -5.79 8.88
N TRP A 159 -7.44 -6.06 9.74
CA TRP A 159 -8.46 -7.11 9.53
C TRP A 159 -9.33 -6.88 8.28
N ALA A 160 -9.47 -5.63 7.84
CA ALA A 160 -10.14 -5.23 6.62
C ALA A 160 -9.13 -4.82 5.55
N ARG A 161 -9.09 -5.55 4.44
CA ARG A 161 -8.32 -5.17 3.26
C ARG A 161 -9.18 -4.40 2.28
N ILE A 162 -8.72 -3.22 1.87
CA ILE A 162 -9.48 -2.34 0.98
C ILE A 162 -9.11 -2.61 -0.49
N LYS A 163 -10.11 -2.75 -1.36
CA LYS A 163 -9.90 -2.73 -2.81
C LYS A 163 -10.81 -1.69 -3.45
N ILE A 164 -10.25 -0.92 -4.38
CA ILE A 164 -10.97 0.15 -5.06
C ILE A 164 -11.02 -0.21 -6.54
N PRO A 165 -12.21 -0.55 -7.07
CA PRO A 165 -12.37 -0.85 -8.48
C PRO A 165 -11.90 0.32 -9.35
N ALA A 166 -11.21 0.03 -10.46
CA ALA A 166 -10.72 1.10 -11.34
C ALA A 166 -11.86 1.98 -11.91
N ILE A 167 -13.06 1.43 -12.09
CA ILE A 167 -14.25 2.19 -12.50
C ILE A 167 -14.62 3.29 -11.49
N VAL A 168 -14.40 3.05 -10.19
CA VAL A 168 -14.64 4.03 -9.12
C VAL A 168 -13.64 5.18 -9.22
N HIS A 169 -12.37 4.88 -9.49
CA HIS A 169 -11.35 5.90 -9.78
C HIS A 169 -11.72 6.72 -11.02
N MET A 170 -12.16 6.06 -12.09
CA MET A 170 -12.57 6.74 -13.32
C MET A 170 -13.79 7.65 -13.09
N GLU A 171 -14.75 7.23 -12.24
CA GLU A 171 -15.90 8.06 -11.89
C GLU A 171 -15.48 9.33 -11.14
N ILE A 172 -14.55 9.21 -10.18
CA ILE A 172 -14.00 10.37 -9.46
C ILE A 172 -13.22 11.28 -10.41
N ILE A 173 -12.41 10.74 -11.32
CA ILE A 173 -11.70 11.53 -12.34
C ILE A 173 -12.69 12.26 -13.27
N ASN A 174 -13.78 11.60 -13.67
CA ASN A 174 -14.82 12.23 -14.47
C ASN A 174 -15.54 13.36 -13.68
N GLN A 175 -15.75 13.20 -12.38
CA GLN A 175 -16.30 14.26 -11.52
C GLN A 175 -15.33 15.46 -11.46
N VAL A 176 -14.03 15.20 -11.40
CA VAL A 176 -12.97 16.23 -11.45
C VAL A 176 -12.98 16.98 -12.78
N ASP A 177 -13.03 16.28 -13.92
CA ASP A 177 -13.05 16.94 -15.24
C ASP A 177 -14.33 17.76 -15.48
N ARG A 178 -15.49 17.27 -15.00
CA ARG A 178 -16.74 18.05 -15.01
C ARG A 178 -16.61 19.34 -14.23
N TYR A 179 -16.10 19.27 -13.00
CA TYR A 179 -15.87 20.45 -12.17
C TYR A 179 -14.93 21.46 -12.85
N PHE A 180 -13.80 21.01 -13.40
CA PHE A 180 -12.87 21.91 -14.11
C PHE A 180 -13.49 22.50 -15.38
N SER A 181 -14.32 21.75 -16.09
CA SER A 181 -15.08 22.27 -17.24
C SER A 181 -16.06 23.35 -16.84
N THR A 182 -16.85 23.12 -15.77
CA THR A 182 -17.76 24.12 -15.18
C THR A 182 -16.99 25.36 -14.71
N ARG A 183 -15.82 25.19 -14.09
CA ARG A 183 -14.95 26.29 -13.65
C ARG A 183 -14.46 27.13 -14.84
N ARG A 184 -13.99 26.50 -15.91
CA ARG A 184 -13.57 27.18 -17.15
C ARG A 184 -14.73 27.94 -17.81
N GLU A 185 -15.92 27.36 -17.82
CA GLU A 185 -17.12 28.02 -18.38
C GLU A 185 -17.57 29.21 -17.53
N SER A 186 -17.57 29.06 -16.21
CA SER A 186 -17.93 30.12 -15.26
C SER A 186 -17.00 31.33 -15.40
N GLN A 187 -15.68 31.10 -15.49
CA GLN A 187 -14.69 32.16 -15.74
C GLN A 187 -14.94 32.92 -17.05
N LYS A 188 -15.47 32.24 -18.08
CA LYS A 188 -15.83 32.89 -19.35
C LYS A 188 -17.15 33.67 -19.27
N ARG A 189 -18.11 33.21 -18.45
CA ARG A 189 -19.47 33.75 -18.39
C ARG A 189 -19.69 34.76 -17.26
N ASN A 190 -18.76 34.89 -16.31
CA ASN A 190 -18.86 35.78 -15.13
C ASN A 190 -20.20 35.64 -14.37
N LYS A 191 -20.74 34.42 -14.28
CA LYS A 191 -21.99 34.15 -13.56
C LYS A 191 -21.83 32.98 -12.60
N PRO A 192 -22.37 33.08 -11.38
CA PRO A 192 -22.30 31.98 -10.43
C PRO A 192 -23.11 30.79 -10.94
N VAL A 193 -22.58 29.59 -10.76
CA VAL A 193 -23.20 28.34 -11.18
C VAL A 193 -23.52 27.51 -9.95
N SER A 194 -24.81 27.38 -9.62
CA SER A 194 -25.28 26.65 -8.44
C SER A 194 -24.93 25.17 -8.43
N ALA A 195 -24.73 24.57 -9.61
CA ALA A 195 -24.24 23.19 -9.74
C ALA A 195 -22.77 23.03 -9.31
N ALA A 196 -21.98 24.10 -9.34
CA ALA A 196 -20.54 24.04 -9.08
C ALA A 196 -20.21 23.55 -7.67
N LEU A 197 -20.98 23.95 -6.65
CA LEU A 197 -20.77 23.49 -5.27
C LEU A 197 -20.82 21.95 -5.17
N ARG A 198 -21.83 21.33 -5.78
CA ARG A 198 -21.98 19.87 -5.73
C ARG A 198 -20.86 19.17 -6.50
N GLU A 199 -20.48 19.70 -7.67
CA GLU A 199 -19.38 19.16 -8.47
C GLU A 199 -18.03 19.32 -7.77
N HIS A 200 -17.82 20.42 -7.04
CA HIS A 200 -16.64 20.65 -6.22
C HIS A 200 -16.55 19.60 -5.11
N ILE A 201 -17.62 19.45 -4.30
CA ILE A 201 -17.66 18.49 -3.20
C ILE A 201 -17.39 17.06 -3.70
N LEU A 202 -18.04 16.65 -4.78
CA LEU A 202 -17.87 15.31 -5.35
C LEU A 202 -16.50 15.12 -6.00
N SER A 203 -15.91 16.14 -6.62
CA SER A 203 -14.57 16.00 -7.21
C SER A 203 -13.50 15.93 -6.13
N GLN A 204 -13.39 16.97 -5.31
CA GLN A 204 -12.29 17.16 -4.37
C GLN A 204 -12.38 16.22 -3.17
N GLY A 205 -13.59 15.97 -2.64
CA GLY A 205 -13.77 15.07 -1.49
C GLY A 205 -13.34 13.64 -1.80
N GLY A 206 -13.75 13.09 -2.94
CA GLY A 206 -13.39 11.73 -3.34
C GLY A 206 -11.92 11.59 -3.70
N GLN A 207 -11.40 12.52 -4.51
CA GLN A 207 -10.00 12.51 -4.92
C GLN A 207 -9.06 12.61 -3.72
N ARG A 208 -9.35 13.50 -2.76
CA ARG A 208 -8.55 13.68 -1.54
C ARG A 208 -8.56 12.42 -0.67
N THR A 209 -9.70 11.79 -0.50
CA THR A 209 -9.84 10.55 0.29
C THR A 209 -8.94 9.46 -0.27
N LEU A 210 -8.99 9.24 -1.59
CA LEU A 210 -8.13 8.27 -2.26
C LEU A 210 -6.64 8.59 -2.09
N LEU A 211 -6.24 9.84 -2.33
CA LEU A 211 -4.84 10.27 -2.19
C LEU A 211 -4.31 10.09 -0.77
N ARG A 212 -5.12 10.47 0.25
CA ARG A 212 -4.74 10.31 1.66
C ARG A 212 -4.51 8.83 2.00
N LEU A 213 -5.42 7.96 1.56
CA LEU A 213 -5.33 6.54 1.85
C LEU A 213 -4.19 5.85 1.08
N GLU A 214 -3.87 6.30 -0.14
CA GLU A 214 -2.71 5.81 -0.90
C GLU A 214 -1.37 6.22 -0.26
N LEU A 215 -1.34 7.31 0.51
CA LEU A 215 -0.16 7.77 1.25
C LEU A 215 0.00 7.11 2.62
N HIS A 216 -1.03 6.44 3.15
CA HIS A 216 -0.95 5.72 4.42
C HIS A 216 -0.29 4.34 4.23
N SER A 217 0.76 4.05 5.01
CA SER A 217 1.54 2.80 4.92
C SER A 217 0.72 1.52 5.17
N ASP A 218 -0.35 1.66 5.95
CA ASP A 218 -1.09 0.52 6.50
C ASP A 218 -2.31 0.16 5.65
N THR A 219 -2.69 1.03 4.71
CA THR A 219 -3.85 0.83 3.83
C THR A 219 -3.37 0.42 2.44
N GLU A 220 -3.48 -0.87 2.13
CA GLU A 220 -3.26 -1.34 0.76
C GLU A 220 -4.50 -1.00 -0.09
N ILE A 221 -4.34 -0.09 -1.05
CA ILE A 221 -5.34 0.13 -2.11
C ILE A 221 -4.88 -0.63 -3.35
N GLU A 222 -5.59 -1.71 -3.69
CA GLU A 222 -5.39 -2.39 -4.97
C GLU A 222 -6.33 -1.84 -6.03
N ARG A 223 -5.75 -1.45 -7.17
CA ARG A 223 -6.48 -1.09 -8.39
C ARG A 223 -6.68 -2.38 -9.20
N GLY A 224 -7.92 -2.84 -9.32
CA GLY A 224 -8.23 -4.03 -10.13
C GLY A 224 -7.99 -3.78 -11.62
N ASP A 225 -7.54 -4.81 -12.35
CA ASP A 225 -7.40 -4.76 -13.80
C ASP A 225 -8.78 -4.58 -14.47
N LEU A 226 -8.94 -3.46 -15.18
CA LEU A 226 -9.94 -3.39 -16.22
C LEU A 226 -9.49 -4.34 -17.33
N GLY A 227 -10.33 -5.31 -17.69
CA GLY A 227 -10.27 -5.86 -19.05
C GLY A 227 -10.42 -4.74 -20.08
N ALA A 228 -10.29 -5.04 -21.37
CA ALA A 228 -10.43 -4.09 -22.48
C ALA A 228 -11.46 -2.97 -22.17
N ASP A 229 -10.99 -1.73 -22.20
CA ASP A 229 -11.68 -0.49 -21.77
C ASP A 229 -13.21 -0.54 -21.96
N PRO A 230 -14.00 -0.83 -20.89
CA PRO A 230 -15.44 -1.00 -20.99
C PRO A 230 -16.19 0.33 -21.20
N LEU A 231 -15.51 1.47 -21.06
CA LEU A 231 -16.08 2.80 -21.29
C LEU A 231 -15.85 3.30 -22.72
N ARG A 232 -14.96 2.67 -23.49
CA ARG A 232 -14.67 3.06 -24.88
C ARG A 232 -15.90 2.95 -25.81
N GLY A 233 -16.84 2.07 -25.49
CA GLY A 233 -18.13 1.95 -26.20
C GLY A 233 -19.21 2.95 -25.74
N ILE A 234 -19.05 3.58 -24.58
CA ILE A 234 -20.09 4.38 -23.89
C ILE A 234 -19.78 5.88 -23.96
N VAL A 235 -18.50 6.26 -23.97
CA VAL A 235 -18.06 7.66 -23.98
C VAL A 235 -18.05 8.25 -25.40
N THR A 236 -18.17 7.43 -26.44
CA THR A 236 -18.50 7.96 -27.77
C THR A 236 -19.99 8.30 -27.78
N PRO A 237 -20.40 9.58 -27.82
CA PRO A 237 -21.80 9.92 -28.02
C PRO A 237 -22.21 9.29 -29.35
N SER A 238 -23.10 8.31 -29.27
CA SER A 238 -23.80 7.80 -30.44
C SER A 238 -24.48 9.00 -31.11
N SER A 239 -24.17 9.23 -32.40
CA SER A 239 -24.83 10.24 -33.21
C SER A 239 -26.24 9.82 -33.62
N ASP A 240 -26.72 8.67 -33.14
CA ASP A 240 -28.02 8.10 -33.48
C ASP A 240 -29.14 8.74 -32.64
N PRO A 241 -30.11 9.44 -33.28
CA PRO A 241 -31.22 10.06 -32.57
C PRO A 241 -32.12 9.06 -31.83
N GLU A 242 -32.13 7.76 -32.19
CA GLU A 242 -32.90 6.74 -31.46
C GLU A 242 -32.38 6.49 -30.03
N ASP A 243 -31.06 6.51 -29.80
CA ASP A 243 -30.46 6.28 -28.48
C ASP A 243 -30.82 7.39 -27.48
N SER A 244 -30.99 8.62 -27.98
CA SER A 244 -31.46 9.76 -27.20
C SER A 244 -32.95 9.64 -26.83
N ASN A 245 -33.77 9.12 -27.75
CA ASN A 245 -35.21 8.90 -27.53
C ASN A 245 -35.47 7.73 -26.57
N LEU A 246 -34.62 6.71 -26.59
CA LEU A 246 -34.68 5.56 -25.68
C LEU A 246 -34.05 5.84 -24.30
N LYS A 247 -33.49 7.04 -24.09
CA LYS A 247 -32.76 7.43 -22.87
C LYS A 247 -31.64 6.46 -22.49
N LEU A 248 -31.04 5.76 -23.46
CA LEU A 248 -29.96 4.80 -23.20
C LEU A 248 -28.71 5.48 -22.63
N GLN A 249 -28.59 6.80 -22.82
CA GLN A 249 -27.58 7.66 -22.18
C GLN A 249 -27.77 7.83 -20.65
N GLU A 250 -28.94 7.49 -20.08
CA GLU A 250 -29.21 7.51 -18.63
C GLU A 250 -28.83 6.15 -17.95
N ILE A 251 -28.51 5.10 -18.72
CA ILE A 251 -28.08 3.75 -18.23
C ILE A 251 -26.59 3.73 -17.86
N VAL A 252 -26.07 4.82 -17.28
CA VAL A 252 -24.64 4.95 -16.95
C VAL A 252 -24.36 4.48 -15.53
N ARG A 253 -25.30 4.69 -14.59
CA ARG A 253 -25.10 4.36 -13.18
C ARG A 253 -25.24 2.87 -12.88
N SER A 254 -26.28 2.21 -13.41
CA SER A 254 -26.46 0.76 -13.26
C SER A 254 -25.33 -0.05 -13.91
N PHE A 255 -24.71 0.47 -14.97
CA PHE A 255 -23.56 -0.16 -15.61
C PHE A 255 -22.28 -0.01 -14.78
N ALA A 256 -22.01 1.17 -14.21
CA ALA A 256 -20.90 1.36 -13.28
C ALA A 256 -21.03 0.47 -12.04
N ASP A 257 -22.23 0.41 -11.45
CA ASP A 257 -22.58 -0.48 -10.34
C ASP A 257 -22.35 -1.96 -10.72
N ARG A 258 -22.71 -2.35 -11.95
CA ARG A 258 -22.46 -3.71 -12.47
C ARG A 258 -20.97 -3.99 -12.64
N LEU A 259 -20.19 -3.05 -13.15
CA LEU A 259 -18.74 -3.21 -13.30
C LEU A 259 -18.03 -3.34 -11.95
N ILE A 260 -18.51 -2.61 -10.93
CA ILE A 260 -18.03 -2.77 -9.54
C ILE A 260 -18.27 -4.20 -9.07
N LEU A 261 -19.49 -4.73 -9.28
CA LEU A 261 -19.81 -6.12 -8.92
C LEU A 261 -19.01 -7.16 -9.70
N GLU A 262 -18.83 -6.99 -11.01
CA GLU A 262 -18.03 -7.91 -11.80
C GLU A 262 -16.55 -7.90 -11.37
N THR A 263 -16.02 -6.73 -11.01
CA THR A 263 -14.69 -6.60 -10.41
C THR A 263 -14.62 -7.38 -9.10
N ALA A 264 -15.66 -7.23 -8.27
CA ALA A 264 -15.77 -7.92 -6.99
C ALA A 264 -15.87 -9.45 -7.13
N ARG A 265 -16.63 -9.94 -8.13
CA ARG A 265 -16.70 -11.36 -8.47
C ARG A 265 -15.40 -11.92 -9.00
N ARG A 266 -14.71 -11.20 -9.89
CA ARG A 266 -13.38 -11.61 -10.36
C ARG A 266 -12.43 -11.79 -9.18
N PHE A 267 -12.45 -10.88 -8.21
CA PHE A 267 -11.68 -11.05 -6.99
C PHE A 267 -12.13 -12.28 -6.19
N GLN A 268 -13.43 -12.49 -6.01
CA GLN A 268 -13.94 -13.68 -5.33
C GLN A 268 -13.42 -14.98 -5.98
N THR A 269 -13.28 -15.04 -7.31
CA THR A 269 -12.72 -16.21 -8.01
C THR A 269 -11.20 -16.37 -7.88
N GLN A 270 -10.47 -15.30 -7.55
CA GLN A 270 -9.01 -15.30 -7.40
C GLN A 270 -8.57 -15.58 -5.97
N VAL A 271 -9.42 -15.33 -4.98
CA VAL A 271 -9.14 -15.56 -3.56
C VAL A 271 -9.66 -16.94 -3.13
N ARG A 272 -9.16 -17.46 -2.00
CA ARG A 272 -9.62 -18.75 -1.45
C ARG A 272 -11.15 -18.74 -1.26
N PRO A 273 -11.87 -19.85 -1.52
CA PRO A 273 -13.31 -19.94 -1.34
C PRO A 273 -13.80 -19.55 0.07
N ASP A 274 -12.96 -19.75 1.09
CA ASP A 274 -13.29 -19.48 2.49
C ASP A 274 -13.00 -18.03 2.92
N HIS A 275 -12.43 -17.20 2.03
CA HIS A 275 -12.12 -15.81 2.34
C HIS A 275 -13.35 -14.92 2.17
N SER A 276 -13.73 -14.23 3.23
CA SER A 276 -14.89 -13.33 3.20
C SER A 276 -14.60 -12.10 2.34
N LEU A 277 -15.56 -11.75 1.50
CA LEU A 277 -15.50 -10.57 0.64
C LEU A 277 -16.83 -9.83 0.72
N ALA A 278 -16.77 -8.54 1.03
CA ALA A 278 -17.96 -7.70 1.16
C ALA A 278 -17.83 -6.40 0.37
N LEU A 279 -18.96 -5.92 -0.15
CA LEU A 279 -19.06 -4.60 -0.77
C LEU A 279 -19.42 -3.54 0.27
N LEU A 280 -18.61 -2.50 0.41
CA LEU A 280 -18.92 -1.32 1.21
C LEU A 280 -19.71 -0.32 0.37
N THR A 281 -20.95 -0.04 0.77
CA THR A 281 -21.83 0.91 0.06
C THR A 281 -22.86 1.53 1.00
N SER A 282 -23.29 2.74 0.69
CA SER A 282 -24.47 3.38 1.26
C SER A 282 -25.68 3.31 0.33
N ASP A 283 -25.53 2.82 -0.91
CA ASP A 283 -26.59 2.79 -1.90
C ASP A 283 -27.42 1.51 -1.70
N GLN A 284 -28.69 1.70 -1.32
CA GLN A 284 -29.61 0.58 -1.09
C GLN A 284 -29.84 -0.27 -2.35
N GLY A 285 -29.77 0.34 -3.54
CA GLY A 285 -29.92 -0.37 -4.82
C GLY A 285 -28.75 -1.31 -5.06
N LEU A 286 -27.53 -0.79 -4.90
CA LEU A 286 -26.31 -1.58 -5.06
C LEU A 286 -26.21 -2.66 -3.98
N ALA A 287 -26.49 -2.35 -2.72
CA ALA A 287 -26.53 -3.33 -1.63
C ALA A 287 -27.47 -4.51 -1.93
N ARG A 288 -28.68 -4.24 -2.40
CA ARG A 288 -29.65 -5.29 -2.78
C ARG A 288 -29.16 -6.13 -3.95
N MET A 289 -28.55 -5.50 -4.95
CA MET A 289 -27.98 -6.21 -6.10
C MET A 289 -26.84 -7.14 -5.67
N THR A 290 -25.94 -6.68 -4.80
CA THR A 290 -24.83 -7.47 -4.26
C THR A 290 -25.32 -8.70 -3.50
N MET A 291 -26.30 -8.53 -2.62
CA MET A 291 -26.90 -9.64 -1.88
C MET A 291 -27.57 -10.65 -2.82
N ALA A 292 -28.29 -10.17 -3.85
CA ALA A 292 -28.93 -11.04 -4.84
C ALA A 292 -27.92 -11.85 -5.68
N GLU A 293 -26.71 -11.33 -5.88
CA GLU A 293 -25.62 -11.98 -6.59
C GLU A 293 -24.77 -12.91 -5.69
N GLY A 294 -25.16 -13.07 -4.42
CA GLY A 294 -24.55 -14.02 -3.47
C GLY A 294 -23.29 -13.50 -2.78
N MET A 295 -23.14 -12.17 -2.65
CA MET A 295 -22.00 -11.52 -2.02
C MET A 295 -22.40 -10.76 -0.75
N ASP A 296 -21.51 -10.70 0.24
CA ASP A 296 -21.73 -9.94 1.47
C ASP A 296 -21.71 -8.42 1.21
N VAL A 297 -22.39 -7.66 2.07
CA VAL A 297 -22.44 -6.20 2.02
C VAL A 297 -22.11 -5.64 3.40
N LEU A 298 -21.26 -4.62 3.44
CA LEU A 298 -21.08 -3.73 4.58
C LEU A 298 -21.88 -2.47 4.30
N PHE A 299 -23.17 -2.53 4.62
CA PHE A 299 -24.07 -1.43 4.36
C PHE A 299 -23.98 -0.42 5.51
N PHE A 300 -23.84 0.85 5.16
CA PHE A 300 -23.87 1.94 6.13
C PHE A 300 -24.82 3.03 5.68
N GLU A 301 -25.60 3.53 6.63
CA GLU A 301 -26.59 4.55 6.36
C GLU A 301 -25.97 5.95 6.46
N SER A 302 -25.88 6.59 5.31
CA SER A 302 -25.03 7.76 5.23
C SER A 302 -25.73 9.12 5.43
N ARG A 303 -27.05 9.20 5.29
CA ARG A 303 -27.73 10.53 5.22
C ARG A 303 -28.95 10.65 6.12
N SER A 304 -29.27 9.62 6.89
CA SER A 304 -30.43 9.54 7.77
C SER A 304 -30.14 10.02 9.20
N VAL A 305 -29.05 9.53 9.82
CA VAL A 305 -28.72 9.60 11.25
C VAL A 305 -27.20 9.33 11.42
N PRO A 306 -26.49 9.94 12.39
CA PRO A 306 -26.92 11.01 13.29
C PRO A 306 -26.92 12.36 12.58
N LYS A 307 -28.01 13.13 12.71
CA LYS A 307 -28.04 14.52 12.22
C LYS A 307 -27.11 15.38 13.07
N PHE A 308 -26.27 16.17 12.42
CA PHE A 308 -25.31 17.05 13.09
C PHE A 308 -25.93 18.32 13.67
N ASP A 309 -27.21 18.58 13.36
CA ASP A 309 -27.95 19.77 13.77
C ASP A 309 -27.86 20.02 15.28
N THR A 310 -27.46 21.24 15.68
CA THR A 310 -27.35 21.69 17.09
C THR A 310 -26.41 20.88 17.99
N ARG A 311 -25.60 19.97 17.42
CA ARG A 311 -24.65 19.17 18.20
C ARG A 311 -23.38 19.96 18.50
N LYS A 312 -22.76 19.62 19.62
CA LYS A 312 -21.36 19.92 19.90
C LYS A 312 -20.52 18.72 19.49
N LEU A 313 -19.60 18.92 18.55
CA LEU A 313 -18.63 17.92 18.15
C LEU A 313 -17.28 18.20 18.80
N THR A 314 -16.58 17.15 19.20
CA THR A 314 -15.26 17.20 19.83
C THR A 314 -14.30 16.31 19.05
N GLY A 315 -13.02 16.68 19.01
CA GLY A 315 -11.98 15.85 18.41
C GLY A 315 -11.57 14.67 19.30
N VAL A 316 -11.92 14.66 20.58
CA VAL A 316 -11.68 13.55 21.50
C VAL A 316 -12.90 12.64 21.56
N LEU A 317 -12.74 11.38 21.13
CA LEU A 317 -13.83 10.42 20.92
C LEU A 317 -13.43 9.02 21.44
N PHE A 318 -14.42 8.16 21.68
CA PHE A 318 -14.17 6.77 22.11
C PHE A 318 -13.92 5.87 20.92
N HIS A 319 -12.86 5.07 20.99
CA HIS A 319 -12.61 4.06 19.97
C HIS A 319 -13.80 3.07 19.91
N PRO A 320 -14.34 2.75 18.73
CA PRO A 320 -15.58 1.99 18.62
C PRO A 320 -15.47 0.54 19.13
N PHE A 321 -14.26 -0.01 19.20
CA PHE A 321 -14.00 -1.42 19.54
C PHE A 321 -13.04 -1.64 20.71
N SER A 322 -12.44 -0.57 21.25
CA SER A 322 -11.46 -0.67 22.34
C SER A 322 -11.81 0.34 23.43
N GLN A 323 -11.21 0.19 24.60
CA GLN A 323 -11.40 1.12 25.72
C GLN A 323 -10.54 2.40 25.57
N GLU A 324 -9.91 2.57 24.42
CA GLU A 324 -9.00 3.69 24.15
C GLU A 324 -9.75 4.91 23.65
N ILE A 325 -9.14 6.06 23.86
CA ILE A 325 -9.59 7.33 23.27
C ILE A 325 -8.88 7.48 21.93
N TYR A 326 -9.62 7.84 20.89
CA TYR A 326 -9.03 8.30 19.64
C TYR A 326 -9.23 9.81 19.49
N THR A 327 -8.24 10.46 18.90
CA THR A 327 -8.22 11.91 18.71
C THR A 327 -8.21 12.27 17.23
N VAL A 328 -9.01 13.27 16.87
CA VAL A 328 -9.03 13.92 15.55
C VAL A 328 -8.51 15.34 15.72
N ALA A 329 -7.44 15.69 15.01
CA ALA A 329 -6.88 17.03 15.06
C ALA A 329 -7.83 18.05 14.41
N LEU A 330 -7.90 19.27 14.95
CA LEU A 330 -8.72 20.33 14.36
C LEU A 330 -8.27 20.65 12.93
N THR A 331 -6.96 20.62 12.67
CA THR A 331 -6.42 20.84 11.33
C THR A 331 -6.89 19.84 10.29
N ASP A 332 -7.12 18.57 10.66
CA ASP A 332 -7.63 17.57 9.71
C ASP A 332 -9.05 17.90 9.27
N VAL A 333 -9.87 18.40 10.19
CA VAL A 333 -11.23 18.86 9.93
C VAL A 333 -11.22 20.10 9.03
N LEU A 334 -10.40 21.09 9.37
CA LEU A 334 -10.30 22.34 8.61
C LEU A 334 -9.74 22.10 7.20
N TRP A 335 -8.76 21.21 7.04
CA TRP A 335 -8.24 20.83 5.74
C TRP A 335 -9.31 20.18 4.87
N GLU A 336 -10.04 19.22 5.44
CA GLU A 336 -11.09 18.51 4.71
C GLU A 336 -12.21 19.45 4.27
N LEU A 337 -12.59 20.40 5.13
CA LEU A 337 -13.56 21.45 4.81
C LEU A 337 -13.05 22.39 3.71
N ALA A 338 -11.81 22.89 3.84
CA ALA A 338 -11.22 23.81 2.88
C ALA A 338 -11.09 23.19 1.49
N VAL A 339 -10.76 21.90 1.39
CA VAL A 339 -10.66 21.21 0.11
C VAL A 339 -12.03 20.84 -0.46
N SER A 340 -12.97 20.40 0.38
CA SER A 340 -14.30 19.97 -0.11
C SER A 340 -15.18 21.12 -0.57
N PHE A 341 -15.07 22.27 0.11
CA PHE A 341 -15.84 23.48 -0.23
C PHE A 341 -15.04 24.47 -1.07
N GLY A 342 -13.71 24.35 -1.13
CA GLY A 342 -12.82 25.21 -1.92
C GLY A 342 -12.10 26.27 -1.07
N CYS A 343 -12.78 26.87 -0.10
CA CYS A 343 -12.15 27.73 0.88
C CYS A 343 -12.84 27.73 2.26
N LEU A 344 -12.05 28.09 3.26
CA LEU A 344 -12.44 28.17 4.66
C LEU A 344 -11.85 29.44 5.29
N ARG A 345 -12.61 30.06 6.19
CA ARG A 345 -12.13 31.18 7.02
C ARG A 345 -12.45 30.92 8.49
N LEU A 346 -11.46 31.10 9.34
CA LEU A 346 -11.62 31.25 10.78
C LEU A 346 -11.56 32.74 11.13
N HIS A 347 -12.42 33.19 12.02
CA HIS A 347 -12.42 34.59 12.46
C HIS A 347 -12.84 34.70 13.93
N ASN A 348 -12.00 35.36 14.73
CA ASN A 348 -12.34 35.75 16.09
C ASN A 348 -12.80 37.22 16.07
N SER A 349 -14.07 37.46 16.46
CA SER A 349 -14.64 38.81 16.48
C SER A 349 -14.09 39.70 17.59
N ASN A 350 -13.50 39.13 18.65
CA ASN A 350 -12.92 39.88 19.76
C ASN A 350 -11.53 40.42 19.42
N THR A 351 -10.68 39.58 18.82
CA THR A 351 -9.30 39.94 18.46
C THR A 351 -9.18 40.48 17.03
N ASN A 352 -10.24 40.35 16.22
CA ASN A 352 -10.27 40.64 14.79
C ASN A 352 -9.23 39.83 13.98
N GLU A 353 -8.67 38.77 14.57
CA GLU A 353 -7.75 37.87 13.89
C GLU A 353 -8.52 36.94 12.94
N SER A 354 -7.92 36.61 11.79
CA SER A 354 -8.51 35.63 10.88
C SER A 354 -7.46 34.82 10.13
N LEU A 355 -7.83 33.57 9.83
CA LEU A 355 -7.06 32.66 8.99
C LEU A 355 -7.95 32.21 7.84
N GLU A 356 -7.53 32.48 6.63
CA GLU A 356 -8.15 31.95 5.41
C GLU A 356 -7.31 30.80 4.88
N LEU A 357 -7.98 29.72 4.44
CA LEU A 357 -7.39 28.56 3.81
C LEU A 357 -8.11 28.30 2.47
N TRP A 358 -7.35 28.05 1.43
CA TRP A 358 -7.84 27.85 0.06
C TRP A 358 -7.27 26.55 -0.50
N GLY A 359 -8.17 25.63 -0.86
CA GLY A 359 -7.84 24.40 -1.59
C GLY A 359 -7.35 24.72 -3.00
N MET A 360 -8.09 25.58 -3.69
CA MET A 360 -7.82 25.94 -5.08
C MET A 360 -8.10 27.44 -5.33
N PRO A 361 -7.18 28.34 -4.93
CA PRO A 361 -7.39 29.78 -5.10
C PRO A 361 -7.57 30.14 -6.59
N SER A 362 -8.47 31.07 -6.87
CA SER A 362 -8.71 31.60 -8.21
C SER A 362 -7.62 32.65 -8.53
N GLY A 363 -6.96 32.56 -9.69
CA GLY A 363 -5.97 33.55 -10.14
C GLY A 363 -4.66 32.96 -10.69
N GLU A 364 -3.54 33.67 -10.49
CA GLU A 364 -2.20 33.33 -10.98
C GLU A 364 -1.51 32.18 -10.22
N TYR A 365 -2.12 31.69 -9.14
CA TYR A 365 -1.56 30.64 -8.31
C TYR A 365 -1.71 29.27 -9.00
N SER A 366 -0.60 28.72 -9.48
CA SER A 366 -0.57 27.39 -10.09
C SER A 366 -0.41 26.29 -9.03
N TRP A 367 -1.15 25.22 -9.23
CA TRP A 367 -1.15 24.07 -8.34
C TRP A 367 -0.09 23.06 -8.82
N GLN A 368 0.83 22.65 -7.95
CA GLN A 368 1.95 21.76 -8.29
C GLN A 368 1.82 20.40 -7.59
N PRO A 369 2.34 19.30 -8.17
CA PRO A 369 2.27 17.96 -7.56
C PRO A 369 2.85 17.88 -6.14
N ILE A 370 3.86 18.70 -5.82
CA ILE A 370 4.45 18.79 -4.48
C ILE A 370 3.43 19.27 -3.43
N HIS A 371 2.46 20.10 -3.81
CA HIS A 371 1.40 20.55 -2.91
C HIS A 371 0.44 19.40 -2.51
N ILE A 372 0.27 18.36 -3.35
CA ILE A 372 -0.46 17.13 -2.96
C ILE A 372 0.34 16.37 -1.91
N LYS A 373 1.62 16.16 -2.22
CA LYS A 373 2.48 15.24 -1.47
C LYS A 373 2.63 15.67 -0.01
N ASP A 374 2.78 16.97 0.20
CA ASP A 374 2.98 17.56 1.53
C ASP A 374 1.67 18.11 2.13
N ASP A 375 0.51 17.79 1.52
CA ASP A 375 -0.84 18.23 1.92
C ASP A 375 -0.93 19.75 2.22
N LEU A 376 -0.37 20.59 1.34
CA LEU A 376 -0.27 22.05 1.54
C LEU A 376 -1.50 22.79 1.03
N LEU A 377 -1.94 23.81 1.76
CA LEU A 377 -3.02 24.72 1.36
C LEU A 377 -2.53 26.16 1.25
N TRP A 378 -3.18 26.95 0.40
CA TRP A 378 -2.90 28.38 0.30
C TRP A 378 -3.58 29.10 1.45
N GLY A 379 -2.81 29.73 2.32
CA GLY A 379 -3.28 30.41 3.51
C GLY A 379 -2.97 31.89 3.56
N LYS A 380 -3.81 32.61 4.31
CA LYS A 380 -3.65 34.03 4.63
C LYS A 380 -3.98 34.25 6.09
N PHE A 381 -3.02 34.73 6.86
CA PHE A 381 -3.25 35.13 8.23
C PHE A 381 -3.34 36.66 8.33
N HIS A 382 -4.39 37.13 9.01
CA HIS A 382 -4.65 38.53 9.25
C HIS A 382 -4.64 38.80 10.74
N THR A 383 -3.76 39.70 11.15
CA THR A 383 -3.68 40.27 12.49
C THR A 383 -3.71 41.79 12.29
N GLU A 384 -4.68 42.50 12.88
CA GLU A 384 -4.51 43.95 12.99
C GLU A 384 -3.36 44.23 13.98
N PRO A 385 -2.44 45.17 13.67
CA PRO A 385 -1.34 45.45 14.56
C PRO A 385 -1.87 46.08 15.85
N SER A 386 -1.96 45.29 16.92
CA SER A 386 -2.04 45.85 18.26
C SER A 386 -0.77 46.64 18.51
N SER A 387 -0.88 47.94 18.75
CA SER A 387 0.23 48.79 19.14
C SER A 387 0.77 48.37 20.51
N ALA A 388 1.76 47.48 20.53
CA ALA A 388 2.62 47.23 21.68
C ALA A 388 3.93 46.54 21.25
N THR A 389 4.99 47.34 21.26
CA THR A 389 6.36 47.02 21.64
C THR A 389 7.08 45.84 20.96
N THR A 390 7.93 46.22 20.01
CA THR A 390 9.06 45.45 19.48
C THR A 390 9.98 44.96 20.61
N GLU A 391 10.09 43.65 20.80
CA GLU A 391 11.30 43.03 21.31
C GLU A 391 11.82 42.02 20.27
N ASN A 392 12.89 42.45 19.60
CA ASN A 392 13.63 41.68 18.64
C ASN A 392 14.36 40.54 19.34
N THR A 393 14.00 39.29 19.03
CA THR A 393 14.94 38.16 19.16
C THR A 393 14.92 37.34 17.89
N SER A 394 15.76 37.75 16.93
CA SER A 394 16.05 36.98 15.72
C SER A 394 17.00 35.83 16.07
N ALA A 395 16.46 34.62 16.24
CA ALA A 395 17.24 33.39 16.22
C ALA A 395 17.15 32.77 14.81
N SER A 396 18.14 33.07 13.98
CA SER A 396 18.34 32.43 12.68
C SER A 396 18.88 31.00 12.90
N LEU A 397 18.04 29.99 12.70
CA LEU A 397 18.47 28.59 12.59
C LEU A 397 18.60 28.24 11.11
N SER A 398 19.84 28.29 10.61
CA SER A 398 20.26 27.71 9.34
C SER A 398 20.34 26.19 9.48
N THR A 399 19.47 25.45 8.80
CA THR A 399 19.58 24.00 8.63
C THR A 399 20.28 23.69 7.31
N ASP A 400 21.62 23.63 7.34
CA ASP A 400 22.38 22.87 6.35
C ASP A 400 22.33 21.40 6.76
N ARG A 401 21.60 20.59 5.98
CA ARG A 401 21.65 19.12 6.08
C ARG A 401 22.85 18.63 5.28
N GLU A 402 23.92 18.27 5.98
CA GLU A 402 25.03 17.51 5.42
C GLU A 402 24.55 16.12 4.95
N ILE A 403 24.79 15.83 3.67
CA ILE A 403 24.63 14.51 3.08
C ILE A 403 25.84 13.66 3.52
N PRO A 404 25.65 12.46 4.12
CA PRO A 404 26.77 11.60 4.47
C PRO A 404 27.46 11.14 3.19
N LYS A 405 28.74 11.48 3.05
CA LYS A 405 29.63 10.91 2.04
C LYS A 405 29.79 9.42 2.35
N THR A 406 29.41 8.58 1.39
CA THR A 406 29.75 7.16 1.35
C THR A 406 31.27 7.00 1.34
N ASP A 407 31.81 6.43 2.41
CA ASP A 407 33.19 6.00 2.50
C ASP A 407 33.48 4.92 1.45
N THR A 408 34.42 5.24 0.57
CA THR A 408 34.94 4.31 -0.44
C THR A 408 35.97 3.43 0.26
N VAL A 409 35.52 2.30 0.80
CA VAL A 409 36.42 1.31 1.41
C VAL A 409 37.22 0.60 0.32
N SER A 410 38.53 0.53 0.59
CA SER A 410 39.60 0.02 -0.25
C SER A 410 39.33 -1.37 -0.84
N SER A 411 39.54 -1.50 -2.15
CA SER A 411 39.63 -2.76 -2.87
C SER A 411 40.78 -3.62 -2.35
N GLN A 412 40.46 -4.60 -1.50
CA GLN A 412 41.33 -5.73 -1.23
C GLN A 412 41.44 -6.60 -2.49
N ASN A 413 42.66 -7.00 -2.83
CA ASN A 413 42.96 -7.91 -3.93
C ASN A 413 42.28 -9.27 -3.69
N ILE A 414 41.13 -9.48 -4.32
CA ILE A 414 40.46 -10.79 -4.33
C ILE A 414 41.17 -11.66 -5.37
N GLU A 415 41.87 -12.71 -4.92
CA GLU A 415 42.39 -13.75 -5.81
C GLU A 415 41.20 -14.43 -6.52
N ILE A 416 41.10 -14.20 -7.84
CA ILE A 416 40.02 -14.72 -8.66
C ILE A 416 40.22 -16.23 -8.84
N ILE A 417 39.18 -17.03 -8.55
CA ILE A 417 39.16 -18.49 -8.81
C ILE A 417 39.44 -18.71 -10.30
N ALA A 418 40.60 -19.32 -10.60
CA ALA A 418 41.24 -19.30 -11.91
C ALA A 418 40.50 -20.02 -13.07
N GLN A 419 39.31 -20.60 -12.84
CA GLN A 419 38.58 -21.39 -13.85
C GLN A 419 37.04 -21.27 -13.73
N ALA A 420 36.51 -20.09 -13.40
CA ALA A 420 35.06 -19.90 -13.34
C ALA A 420 34.40 -19.97 -14.75
N TYR A 421 33.44 -20.87 -14.92
CA TYR A 421 32.69 -21.10 -16.16
C TYR A 421 31.41 -20.25 -16.25
N ALA A 422 31.14 -19.66 -17.41
CA ALA A 422 29.94 -18.85 -17.66
C ALA A 422 29.04 -19.55 -18.69
N PHE A 423 27.88 -20.04 -18.24
CA PHE A 423 26.91 -20.74 -19.08
C PHE A 423 25.48 -20.67 -18.52
N SER A 424 24.49 -21.02 -19.34
CA SER A 424 23.10 -21.17 -18.89
C SER A 424 22.88 -22.54 -18.22
N PRO A 425 22.45 -22.60 -16.94
CA PRO A 425 22.14 -23.88 -16.28
C PRO A 425 21.08 -24.71 -17.01
N ASP A 426 20.06 -24.10 -17.60
CA ASP A 426 19.02 -24.84 -18.34
C ASP A 426 19.58 -25.57 -19.57
N GLN A 427 20.49 -24.91 -20.30
CA GLN A 427 21.20 -25.56 -21.41
C GLN A 427 22.16 -26.65 -20.94
N MET A 428 22.70 -26.53 -19.71
CA MET A 428 23.47 -27.60 -19.10
C MET A 428 22.58 -28.82 -18.82
N PHE A 429 21.39 -28.62 -18.25
CA PHE A 429 20.44 -29.70 -18.02
C PHE A 429 20.03 -30.40 -19.33
N LEU A 430 19.83 -29.64 -20.41
CA LEU A 430 19.59 -30.22 -21.73
C LEU A 430 20.76 -31.10 -22.21
N LEU A 431 22.01 -30.64 -22.06
CA LEU A 431 23.19 -31.43 -22.41
C LEU A 431 23.26 -32.73 -21.59
N MET A 432 23.01 -32.63 -20.28
CA MET A 432 22.99 -33.77 -19.37
C MET A 432 21.93 -34.79 -19.78
N ASN A 433 20.71 -34.35 -20.11
CA ASN A 433 19.65 -35.22 -20.61
C ASN A 433 20.08 -36.00 -21.86
N ILE A 434 20.65 -35.30 -22.85
CA ILE A 434 21.08 -35.95 -24.10
C ILE A 434 22.18 -36.98 -23.82
N LEU A 435 23.13 -36.67 -22.93
CA LEU A 435 24.20 -37.57 -22.53
C LEU A 435 23.71 -38.79 -21.76
N VAL A 436 22.76 -38.61 -20.84
CA VAL A 436 22.18 -39.72 -20.06
C VAL A 436 21.39 -40.66 -20.97
N ASN A 437 20.63 -40.13 -21.94
CA ASN A 437 19.83 -40.94 -22.85
C ASN A 437 20.64 -41.65 -23.95
N LYS A 438 21.68 -40.99 -24.50
CA LYS A 438 22.50 -41.58 -25.58
C LYS A 438 23.73 -42.33 -25.08
N GLY A 439 24.20 -42.08 -23.86
CA GLY A 439 25.43 -42.62 -23.30
C GLY A 439 26.71 -41.96 -23.83
N GLU A 440 26.78 -41.69 -25.13
CA GLU A 440 27.92 -41.00 -25.77
C GLU A 440 27.48 -39.99 -26.84
N LEU A 441 28.27 -38.94 -27.03
CA LEU A 441 28.05 -37.88 -28.03
C LEU A 441 29.35 -37.42 -28.66
N THR A 442 29.32 -37.08 -29.95
CA THR A 442 30.39 -36.30 -30.58
C THR A 442 30.27 -34.81 -30.21
N ASN A 443 31.38 -34.06 -30.25
CA ASN A 443 31.35 -32.64 -29.95
C ASN A 443 30.45 -31.84 -30.92
N GLN A 444 30.41 -32.23 -32.20
CA GLN A 444 29.56 -31.60 -33.22
C GLN A 444 28.07 -31.85 -32.94
N GLU A 445 27.69 -33.10 -32.66
CA GLU A 445 26.29 -33.44 -32.31
C GLU A 445 25.81 -32.70 -31.05
N ALA A 446 26.66 -32.60 -30.03
CA ALA A 446 26.31 -31.90 -28.80
C ALA A 446 26.15 -30.38 -29.04
N GLN A 447 27.01 -29.80 -29.88
CA GLN A 447 26.95 -28.38 -30.23
C GLN A 447 25.69 -28.04 -31.05
N GLU A 448 25.36 -28.87 -32.05
CA GLU A 448 24.16 -28.72 -32.88
C GLU A 448 22.88 -28.82 -32.04
N LYS A 449 22.79 -29.83 -31.16
CA LYS A 449 21.60 -30.02 -30.30
C LYS A 449 21.39 -28.91 -29.27
N LEU A 450 22.45 -28.23 -28.85
CA LEU A 450 22.36 -27.07 -27.96
C LEU A 450 22.12 -25.75 -28.72
N GLY A 451 22.13 -25.76 -30.05
CA GLY A 451 21.97 -24.55 -30.87
C GLY A 451 23.14 -23.57 -30.71
N LEU A 452 24.34 -24.04 -30.36
CA LEU A 452 25.50 -23.18 -30.12
C LEU A 452 26.33 -23.00 -31.40
N THR A 453 26.49 -21.77 -31.87
CA THR A 453 27.28 -21.47 -33.09
C THR A 453 28.80 -21.47 -32.87
N HIS A 454 29.25 -21.27 -31.62
CA HIS A 454 30.67 -21.13 -31.29
C HIS A 454 31.19 -22.26 -30.39
N GLN A 455 32.24 -22.97 -30.85
CA GLN A 455 32.94 -24.03 -30.11
C GLN A 455 33.44 -23.57 -28.73
N SER A 456 33.87 -22.31 -28.62
CA SER A 456 34.36 -21.73 -27.36
C SER A 456 33.29 -21.68 -26.27
N ARG A 457 32.01 -21.47 -26.63
CA ARG A 457 30.90 -21.49 -25.68
C ARG A 457 30.59 -22.92 -25.24
N TYR A 458 30.51 -23.87 -26.19
CA TYR A 458 30.29 -25.28 -25.87
C TYR A 458 31.39 -25.86 -24.97
N ASN A 459 32.65 -25.47 -25.18
CA ASN A 459 33.77 -25.89 -24.33
C ASN A 459 33.58 -25.50 -22.86
N LEU A 460 32.82 -24.44 -22.52
CA LEU A 460 32.53 -24.09 -21.13
C LEU A 460 31.65 -25.15 -20.45
N TYR A 461 30.60 -25.63 -21.12
CA TYR A 461 29.73 -26.70 -20.61
C TYR A 461 30.50 -28.00 -20.44
N LYS A 462 31.24 -28.38 -21.49
CA LYS A 462 32.05 -29.59 -21.54
C LYS A 462 33.11 -29.61 -20.43
N ASN A 463 33.84 -28.51 -20.27
CA ASN A 463 34.91 -28.44 -19.27
C ASN A 463 34.36 -28.41 -17.84
N PHE A 464 33.21 -27.77 -17.62
CA PHE A 464 32.52 -27.80 -16.32
C PHE A 464 32.15 -29.24 -15.92
N LEU A 465 31.47 -29.99 -16.80
CA LEU A 465 31.11 -31.39 -16.54
C LEU A 465 32.34 -32.29 -16.36
N HIS A 466 33.36 -32.11 -17.21
CA HIS A 466 34.59 -32.89 -17.12
C HIS A 466 35.33 -32.63 -15.81
N SER A 467 35.37 -31.38 -15.35
CA SER A 467 36.08 -31.02 -14.10
C SER A 467 35.48 -31.68 -12.84
N GLY A 468 34.19 -32.02 -12.87
CA GLY A 468 33.52 -32.81 -11.82
C GLY A 468 33.48 -34.32 -12.08
N SER A 469 34.18 -34.82 -13.11
CA SER A 469 34.17 -36.23 -13.53
C SER A 469 32.79 -36.77 -13.94
N PHE A 470 31.90 -35.90 -14.41
CA PHE A 470 30.58 -36.27 -14.94
C PHE A 470 30.65 -36.81 -16.38
N ILE A 471 31.72 -36.49 -17.10
CA ILE A 471 31.97 -37.01 -18.44
C ILE A 471 33.42 -37.45 -18.59
N GLU A 472 33.65 -38.44 -19.45
CA GLU A 472 34.96 -38.92 -19.87
C GLU A 472 35.18 -38.67 -21.36
N PHE A 473 36.44 -38.54 -21.78
CA PHE A 473 36.80 -38.44 -23.19
C PHE A 473 37.28 -39.79 -23.73
N LYS A 474 36.56 -40.36 -24.70
CA LYS A 474 36.95 -41.60 -25.41
C LYS A 474 36.82 -41.39 -26.90
N ASN A 475 37.88 -41.61 -27.67
CA ASN A 475 37.87 -41.55 -29.15
C ASN A 475 37.16 -40.31 -29.74
N ASN A 476 37.49 -39.13 -29.22
CA ASN A 476 36.89 -37.84 -29.64
C ASN A 476 35.38 -37.69 -29.36
N LYS A 477 34.81 -38.57 -28.53
CA LYS A 477 33.45 -38.48 -27.99
C LYS A 477 33.50 -38.14 -26.50
N ILE A 478 32.43 -37.51 -26.03
CA ILE A 478 32.13 -37.37 -24.60
C ILE A 478 31.22 -38.52 -24.17
N VAL A 479 31.61 -39.20 -23.10
CA VAL A 479 30.91 -40.38 -22.56
C VAL A 479 30.36 -40.04 -21.19
N CYS A 480 29.08 -40.35 -20.96
CA CYS A 480 28.38 -40.16 -19.71
C CYS A 480 28.93 -41.12 -18.63
N THR A 481 29.22 -40.61 -17.43
CA THR A 481 29.64 -41.44 -16.28
C THR A 481 28.46 -41.79 -15.37
N GLU A 482 28.64 -42.76 -14.47
CA GLU A 482 27.63 -43.09 -13.44
C GLU A 482 27.36 -41.92 -12.48
N LEU A 483 28.35 -41.05 -12.26
CA LEU A 483 28.18 -39.82 -11.48
C LEU A 483 27.19 -38.87 -12.16
N LEU A 484 27.25 -38.74 -13.48
CA LEU A 484 26.31 -37.90 -14.23
C LEU A 484 24.89 -38.46 -14.18
N LYS A 485 24.73 -39.78 -14.32
CA LYS A 485 23.43 -40.44 -14.16
C LYS A 485 22.84 -40.21 -12.77
N SER A 486 23.68 -40.29 -11.72
CA SER A 486 23.23 -40.09 -10.33
C SER A 486 22.86 -38.62 -10.04
N LEU A 487 23.65 -37.67 -10.55
CA LEU A 487 23.32 -36.25 -10.49
C LEU A 487 22.02 -35.96 -11.25
N TRP A 488 21.86 -36.52 -12.45
CA TRP A 488 20.65 -36.37 -13.24
C TRP A 488 19.41 -36.89 -12.53
N GLN A 489 19.50 -38.09 -11.92
CA GLN A 489 18.42 -38.64 -11.10
C GLN A 489 18.08 -37.73 -9.92
N SER A 490 19.09 -37.20 -9.22
CA SER A 490 18.88 -36.27 -8.09
C SER A 490 18.22 -34.95 -8.52
N LEU A 491 18.46 -34.49 -9.75
CA LEU A 491 17.79 -33.31 -10.32
C LEU A 491 16.31 -33.60 -10.63
N LEU A 492 16.00 -34.79 -11.15
CA LEU A 492 14.62 -35.22 -11.41
C LEU A 492 13.80 -35.39 -10.14
N ASP A 493 14.43 -35.96 -9.10
CA ASP A 493 13.80 -36.21 -7.80
C ASP A 493 13.78 -34.97 -6.89
N GLU A 494 14.28 -33.83 -7.36
CA GLU A 494 14.37 -32.55 -6.62
C GLU A 494 15.12 -32.68 -5.26
N GLU A 495 16.12 -33.58 -5.20
CA GLU A 495 16.90 -33.84 -3.99
C GLU A 495 18.06 -32.84 -3.83
N HIS A 496 17.73 -31.59 -3.46
CA HIS A 496 18.68 -30.45 -3.42
C HIS A 496 20.00 -30.74 -2.67
N LEU A 497 19.97 -31.50 -1.57
CA LEU A 497 21.18 -31.87 -0.81
C LEU A 497 22.11 -32.80 -1.59
N LYS A 498 21.56 -33.75 -2.36
CA LYS A 498 22.36 -34.61 -3.23
C LYS A 498 22.89 -33.83 -4.43
N VAL A 499 22.09 -32.92 -4.99
CA VAL A 499 22.54 -31.99 -6.04
C VAL A 499 23.74 -31.17 -5.56
N LEU A 500 23.68 -30.59 -4.35
CA LEU A 500 24.80 -29.89 -3.74
C LEU A 500 26.04 -30.77 -3.59
N TYR A 501 25.87 -32.00 -3.10
CA TYR A 501 26.96 -32.97 -2.96
C TYR A 501 27.69 -33.21 -4.31
N TYR A 502 26.94 -33.36 -5.40
CA TYR A 502 27.52 -33.54 -6.73
C TYR A 502 28.15 -32.25 -7.26
N LEU A 503 27.52 -31.08 -7.10
CA LEU A 503 28.11 -29.81 -7.53
C LEU A 503 29.44 -29.52 -6.82
N LYS A 504 29.59 -29.93 -5.56
CA LYS A 504 30.85 -29.83 -4.81
C LYS A 504 31.98 -30.73 -5.34
N LYS A 505 31.70 -31.65 -6.26
CA LYS A 505 32.76 -32.38 -7.00
C LYS A 505 33.47 -31.49 -8.02
N ILE A 506 32.87 -30.36 -8.39
CA ILE A 506 33.43 -29.39 -9.33
C ILE A 506 34.36 -28.44 -8.56
N PRO A 507 35.68 -28.43 -8.84
CA PRO A 507 36.65 -27.70 -8.01
C PRO A 507 36.36 -26.20 -7.89
N SER A 508 35.88 -25.56 -8.96
CA SER A 508 35.53 -24.14 -8.97
C SER A 508 34.28 -23.83 -8.15
N PHE A 509 33.31 -24.75 -8.09
CA PHE A 509 32.11 -24.60 -7.26
C PHE A 509 32.42 -24.84 -5.79
N GLU A 510 33.20 -25.88 -5.48
CA GLU A 510 33.67 -26.17 -4.11
C GLU A 510 34.50 -25.03 -3.52
N SER A 511 35.37 -24.42 -4.32
CA SER A 511 36.17 -23.27 -3.87
C SER A 511 35.29 -22.07 -3.50
N LEU A 512 34.27 -21.77 -4.32
CA LEU A 512 33.30 -20.72 -4.03
C LEU A 512 32.43 -21.05 -2.80
N TYR A 513 31.96 -22.30 -2.70
CA TYR A 513 31.20 -22.80 -1.56
C TYR A 513 31.95 -22.62 -0.24
N ARG A 514 33.24 -23.00 -0.20
CA ARG A 514 34.10 -22.80 0.98
C ARG A 514 34.25 -21.32 1.32
N TYR A 515 34.47 -20.47 0.33
CA TYR A 515 34.64 -19.03 0.53
C TYR A 515 33.39 -18.37 1.15
N VAL A 516 32.21 -18.70 0.63
CA VAL A 516 30.92 -18.20 1.17
C VAL A 516 30.67 -18.74 2.57
N ASN A 517 30.88 -20.05 2.81
CA ASN A 517 30.66 -20.66 4.13
C ASN A 517 31.63 -20.17 5.21
N GLN A 518 32.90 -19.92 4.87
CA GLN A 518 33.89 -19.37 5.81
C GLN A 518 33.52 -17.98 6.29
N SER A 519 32.99 -17.16 5.38
CA SER A 519 32.60 -15.77 5.70
C SER A 519 31.20 -15.68 6.29
N LYS A 520 30.39 -16.75 6.16
CA LYS A 520 28.93 -16.85 6.44
C LYS A 520 28.05 -15.87 5.67
N THR A 521 28.56 -14.69 5.34
CA THR A 521 27.88 -13.66 4.59
C THR A 521 28.88 -12.87 3.75
N VAL A 522 28.58 -12.66 2.47
CA VAL A 522 29.48 -12.03 1.50
C VAL A 522 28.75 -11.07 0.58
N GLU A 523 29.34 -9.94 0.21
CA GLU A 523 28.78 -9.06 -0.81
C GLU A 523 28.83 -9.67 -2.23
N TYR A 524 27.81 -9.42 -3.04
CA TYR A 524 27.79 -9.89 -4.44
C TYR A 524 28.98 -9.36 -5.26
N SER A 525 29.43 -8.15 -4.96
CA SER A 525 30.58 -7.47 -5.59
C SER A 525 31.90 -8.22 -5.35
N THR A 526 32.09 -8.79 -4.15
CA THR A 526 33.36 -9.36 -3.67
C THR A 526 33.54 -10.85 -3.97
N LEU A 527 32.55 -11.52 -4.57
CA LEU A 527 32.68 -12.92 -4.97
C LEU A 527 33.94 -13.15 -5.83
N PRO A 528 34.79 -14.16 -5.51
CA PRO A 528 36.08 -14.44 -6.16
C PRO A 528 35.91 -15.16 -7.50
N ILE A 529 34.94 -14.74 -8.32
CA ILE A 529 34.67 -15.29 -9.65
C ILE A 529 34.45 -14.16 -10.64
N SER A 530 34.76 -14.42 -11.92
CA SER A 530 34.62 -13.42 -12.98
C SER A 530 33.18 -12.90 -13.09
N LYS A 531 33.02 -11.61 -13.45
CA LYS A 531 31.69 -10.97 -13.63
C LYS A 531 30.76 -11.77 -14.55
N LYS A 532 31.31 -12.44 -15.58
CA LYS A 532 30.55 -13.26 -16.53
C LYS A 532 30.03 -14.57 -15.92
N ALA A 533 30.77 -15.16 -14.97
CA ALA A 533 30.41 -16.43 -14.34
C ALA A 533 29.51 -16.26 -13.09
N LYS A 534 29.44 -15.05 -12.50
CA LYS A 534 28.66 -14.77 -11.28
C LYS A 534 27.22 -15.30 -11.35
N SER A 535 26.51 -14.98 -12.42
CA SER A 535 25.11 -15.42 -12.59
C SER A 535 24.97 -16.94 -12.60
N THR A 536 25.87 -17.67 -13.28
CA THR A 536 25.84 -19.14 -13.34
C THR A 536 26.01 -19.75 -11.94
N TYR A 537 27.02 -19.31 -11.19
CA TYR A 537 27.32 -19.89 -9.88
C TYR A 537 26.25 -19.54 -8.85
N VAL A 538 25.82 -18.27 -8.78
CA VAL A 538 24.79 -17.85 -7.82
C VAL A 538 23.51 -18.65 -8.02
N LYS A 539 23.04 -18.77 -9.26
CA LYS A 539 21.87 -19.58 -9.61
C LYS A 539 22.00 -21.05 -9.20
N LEU A 540 23.15 -21.68 -9.51
CA LEU A 540 23.40 -23.07 -9.15
C LEU A 540 23.48 -23.28 -7.64
N GLY A 541 24.03 -22.33 -6.89
CA GLY A 541 24.11 -22.42 -5.44
C GLY A 541 22.76 -22.23 -4.75
N GLU A 542 21.94 -21.27 -5.18
CA GLU A 542 20.57 -21.12 -4.65
C GLU A 542 19.72 -22.36 -4.95
N ALA A 543 19.78 -22.84 -6.19
CA ALA A 543 19.09 -24.05 -6.63
C ALA A 543 19.48 -25.30 -5.83
N ALA A 544 20.73 -25.37 -5.38
CA ALA A 544 21.28 -26.45 -4.58
C ALA A 544 21.20 -26.19 -3.05
N CYS A 545 20.50 -25.14 -2.61
CA CYS A 545 20.40 -24.73 -1.20
C CYS A 545 21.75 -24.46 -0.52
N ALA A 546 22.77 -24.04 -1.26
CA ALA A 546 24.09 -23.71 -0.72
C ALA A 546 24.15 -22.34 -0.04
N TRP A 547 23.42 -21.37 -0.60
CA TRP A 547 23.33 -19.99 -0.12
C TRP A 547 22.04 -19.33 -0.61
N LEU A 548 21.72 -18.18 -0.04
CA LEU A 548 20.64 -17.30 -0.47
C LEU A 548 21.21 -15.93 -0.89
N ASN A 549 20.86 -15.44 -2.08
CA ASN A 549 21.22 -14.07 -2.50
C ASN A 549 20.12 -13.08 -2.11
N ILE A 550 20.35 -12.31 -1.05
CA ILE A 550 19.41 -11.27 -0.61
C ILE A 550 19.73 -9.98 -1.39
N GLN A 551 18.80 -9.57 -2.26
CA GLN A 551 19.01 -8.44 -3.17
C GLN A 551 19.35 -7.14 -2.40
N ASN A 552 20.31 -6.38 -2.93
CA ASN A 552 20.85 -5.13 -2.35
C ASN A 552 21.49 -5.29 -0.95
N GLN A 553 21.70 -6.52 -0.48
CA GLN A 553 22.37 -6.77 0.79
C GLN A 553 23.61 -7.65 0.61
N ARG A 554 23.42 -8.97 0.50
CA ARG A 554 24.49 -9.96 0.66
C ARG A 554 24.05 -11.37 0.25
N ILE A 555 25.02 -12.21 -0.07
CA ILE A 555 24.88 -13.65 -0.22
C ILE A 555 25.15 -14.29 1.14
N VAL A 556 24.20 -15.07 1.65
CA VAL A 556 24.24 -15.70 2.96
C VAL A 556 24.40 -17.21 2.80
N ALA A 557 25.37 -17.80 3.50
CA ALA A 557 25.54 -19.25 3.55
C ALA A 557 24.34 -19.92 4.24
N THR A 558 23.84 -21.02 3.68
CA THR A 558 22.68 -21.73 4.24
C THR A 558 22.98 -23.21 4.51
N ASP A 559 24.08 -23.46 5.21
CA ASP A 559 24.63 -24.79 5.48
C ASP A 559 23.99 -25.52 6.68
N ASN A 560 23.05 -24.89 7.38
CA ASN A 560 22.39 -25.48 8.54
C ASN A 560 21.14 -26.30 8.13
N ILE A 561 21.09 -27.55 8.61
CA ILE A 561 19.98 -28.47 8.42
C ILE A 561 19.52 -28.93 9.80
N PRO A 562 18.71 -28.12 10.51
CA PRO A 562 18.29 -28.43 11.87
C PRO A 562 17.37 -29.65 11.90
N GLU A 563 17.39 -30.38 13.03
CA GLU A 563 16.35 -31.37 13.34
C GLU A 563 15.00 -30.68 13.55
N LEU A 564 13.90 -31.42 13.40
CA LEU A 564 12.56 -30.82 13.33
C LEU A 564 12.16 -30.03 14.60
N ALA A 565 12.52 -30.54 15.78
CA ALA A 565 12.23 -29.87 17.05
C ALA A 565 13.07 -28.60 17.24
N ASP A 566 14.37 -28.67 16.91
CA ASP A 566 15.24 -27.50 16.93
C ASP A 566 14.78 -26.44 15.94
N PHE A 567 14.40 -26.86 14.73
CA PHE A 567 13.81 -25.97 13.72
C PHE A 567 12.56 -25.26 14.24
N ALA A 568 11.64 -25.98 14.88
CA ALA A 568 10.41 -25.40 15.44
C ALA A 568 10.72 -24.28 16.45
N ASN A 569 11.71 -24.50 17.32
CA ASN A 569 12.16 -23.51 18.29
C ASN A 569 12.79 -22.28 17.61
N LEU A 570 13.71 -22.50 16.66
CA LEU A 570 14.35 -21.44 15.87
C LEU A 570 13.32 -20.61 15.09
N ALA A 571 12.35 -21.26 14.46
CA ALA A 571 11.27 -20.64 13.70
C ALA A 571 10.45 -19.65 14.55
N VAL A 572 10.08 -20.07 15.76
CA VAL A 572 9.31 -19.25 16.71
C VAL A 572 10.18 -18.15 17.32
N GLU A 573 11.46 -18.41 17.58
CA GLU A 573 12.42 -17.42 18.08
C GLU A 573 12.61 -16.26 17.10
N VAL A 574 12.89 -16.55 15.82
CA VAL A 574 13.00 -15.53 14.77
C VAL A 574 11.71 -14.75 14.63
N TYR A 575 10.56 -15.43 14.64
CA TYR A 575 9.26 -14.76 14.57
C TYR A 575 9.07 -13.76 15.73
N LYS A 576 9.36 -14.16 16.97
CA LYS A 576 9.24 -13.29 18.15
C LYS A 576 10.22 -12.11 18.08
N SER A 577 11.44 -12.35 17.62
CA SER A 577 12.46 -11.31 17.45
C SER A 577 11.98 -10.21 16.49
N ILE A 578 11.47 -10.59 15.31
CA ILE A 578 10.94 -9.64 14.32
C ILE A 578 9.68 -8.94 14.85
N ARG A 579 8.76 -9.70 15.46
CA ARG A 579 7.53 -9.16 16.05
C ARG A 579 7.83 -8.07 17.09
N SER A 580 8.85 -8.25 17.93
CA SER A 580 9.19 -7.29 19.00
C SER A 580 9.58 -5.90 18.48
N GLN A 581 9.86 -5.76 17.19
CA GLN A 581 10.26 -4.52 16.53
C GLN A 581 9.09 -3.79 15.84
N GLY A 582 7.87 -4.32 15.87
CA GLY A 582 6.71 -3.75 15.18
C GLY A 582 5.43 -3.77 16.01
N ASP A 583 4.44 -2.99 15.56
CA ASP A 583 3.17 -2.78 16.27
C ASP A 583 2.11 -3.86 15.98
N THR A 584 2.42 -4.84 15.11
CA THR A 584 1.45 -5.86 14.64
C THR A 584 1.86 -7.28 15.06
N GLU A 585 0.87 -8.17 15.23
CA GLU A 585 1.13 -9.60 15.50
C GLU A 585 1.61 -10.39 14.27
N TRP A 586 1.60 -9.78 13.09
CA TRP A 586 1.86 -10.42 11.80
C TRP A 586 3.14 -9.88 11.18
N ILE A 587 4.02 -10.77 10.72
CA ILE A 587 5.28 -10.38 10.06
C ILE A 587 5.26 -10.83 8.62
N LEU A 588 5.99 -10.13 7.73
CA LEU A 588 6.15 -10.55 6.34
C LEU A 588 6.88 -11.90 6.27
N THR A 589 6.31 -12.85 5.55
CA THR A 589 6.85 -14.20 5.37
C THR A 589 8.24 -14.16 4.75
N GLY A 590 8.45 -13.31 3.74
CA GLY A 590 9.76 -13.14 3.11
C GLY A 590 10.82 -12.65 4.10
N ARG A 591 10.48 -11.65 4.93
CA ARG A 591 11.38 -11.13 5.97
C ARG A 591 11.75 -12.21 6.99
N TRP A 592 10.78 -13.02 7.39
CA TRP A 592 11.00 -14.14 8.31
C TRP A 592 11.96 -15.19 7.71
N LEU A 593 11.82 -15.53 6.43
CA LEU A 593 12.71 -16.47 5.73
C LEU A 593 14.14 -15.92 5.57
N GLU A 594 14.28 -14.62 5.26
CA GLU A 594 15.57 -13.97 5.16
C GLU A 594 16.29 -13.91 6.51
N GLU A 595 15.58 -13.59 7.60
CA GLU A 595 16.16 -13.60 8.95
C GLU A 595 16.53 -15.00 9.42
N LEU A 596 15.76 -16.03 9.09
CA LEU A 596 16.14 -17.43 9.34
C LEU A 596 17.45 -17.80 8.62
N ALA A 597 17.62 -17.36 7.38
CA ALA A 597 18.85 -17.58 6.64
C ALA A 597 20.02 -16.79 7.26
N ILE A 598 19.80 -15.53 7.63
CA ILE A 598 20.82 -14.64 8.20
C ILE A 598 21.30 -15.13 9.57
N GLN A 599 20.38 -15.43 10.49
CA GLN A 599 20.70 -15.71 11.89
C GLN A 599 21.11 -17.16 12.11
N TYR A 600 20.45 -18.09 11.41
CA TYR A 600 20.59 -19.53 11.66
C TYR A 600 21.04 -20.33 10.44
N ALA A 601 21.39 -19.68 9.32
CA ALA A 601 21.85 -20.34 8.09
C ALA A 601 20.87 -21.41 7.56
N VAL A 602 19.56 -21.23 7.77
CA VAL A 602 18.54 -22.16 7.27
C VAL A 602 18.03 -21.68 5.90
N HIS A 603 18.13 -22.52 4.87
CA HIS A 603 17.70 -22.15 3.52
C HIS A 603 16.16 -22.06 3.40
N PRO A 604 15.58 -21.08 2.66
CA PRO A 604 14.13 -20.95 2.52
C PRO A 604 13.40 -22.18 1.99
N ILE A 605 13.99 -22.94 1.07
CA ILE A 605 13.41 -24.20 0.56
C ILE A 605 13.32 -25.25 1.68
N LEU A 606 14.36 -25.33 2.51
CA LEU A 606 14.39 -26.25 3.64
C LEU A 606 13.40 -25.80 4.72
N ALA A 607 13.36 -24.50 5.04
CA ALA A 607 12.40 -23.92 5.97
C ALA A 607 10.96 -24.23 5.54
N ARG A 608 10.62 -24.08 4.26
CA ARG A 608 9.31 -24.45 3.72
C ARG A 608 8.94 -25.91 4.04
N LYS A 609 9.88 -26.85 3.81
CA LYS A 609 9.67 -28.27 4.10
C LYS A 609 9.49 -28.53 5.60
N LEU A 610 10.40 -28.00 6.42
CA LEU A 610 10.41 -28.22 7.87
C LEU A 610 9.23 -27.56 8.58
N VAL A 611 8.74 -26.41 8.12
CA VAL A 611 7.51 -25.78 8.65
C VAL A 611 6.32 -26.70 8.48
N LYS A 612 6.17 -27.27 7.28
CA LYS A 612 5.07 -28.20 7.00
C LYS A 612 5.15 -29.44 7.88
N GLU A 613 6.33 -30.05 7.97
CA GLU A 613 6.55 -31.23 8.82
C GLU A 613 6.33 -30.92 10.32
N ALA A 614 6.75 -29.74 10.79
CA ALA A 614 6.57 -29.32 12.17
C ALA A 614 5.09 -29.02 12.49
N GLN A 615 4.35 -28.48 11.53
CA GLN A 615 2.91 -28.29 11.63
C GLN A 615 2.17 -29.64 11.68
N ASP A 616 2.51 -30.57 10.79
CA ASP A 616 1.92 -31.92 10.75
C ASP A 616 2.17 -32.70 12.05
N GLN A 617 3.29 -32.44 12.73
CA GLN A 617 3.64 -33.02 14.04
C GLN A 617 3.17 -32.19 15.25
N ASN A 618 2.39 -31.12 15.05
CA ASN A 618 1.90 -30.22 16.11
C ASN A 618 3.02 -29.59 16.99
N LEU A 619 4.18 -29.31 16.41
CA LEU A 619 5.27 -28.60 17.09
C LEU A 619 5.09 -27.07 16.99
N VAL A 620 4.52 -26.60 15.88
CA VAL A 620 4.26 -25.18 15.61
C VAL A 620 2.89 -24.99 14.97
N ASN A 621 2.14 -24.00 15.45
CA ASN A 621 0.96 -23.51 14.77
C ASN A 621 1.35 -22.40 13.79
N VAL A 622 0.98 -22.59 12.53
CA VAL A 622 1.26 -21.65 11.44
C VAL A 622 -0.05 -21.02 11.00
N TYR A 623 -0.14 -19.71 11.16
CA TYR A 623 -1.23 -18.90 10.62
C TYR A 623 -0.66 -18.02 9.51
N ALA A 624 -1.44 -17.81 8.45
CA ALA A 624 -1.02 -16.97 7.34
C ALA A 624 -2.14 -16.01 6.92
N GLU A 625 -1.74 -14.79 6.58
CA GLU A 625 -2.61 -13.68 6.15
C GLU A 625 -2.08 -13.08 4.84
N GLY A 626 -2.98 -12.59 3.99
CA GLY A 626 -2.68 -11.92 2.73
C GLY A 626 -3.38 -12.58 1.54
N SER A 627 -3.79 -11.80 0.56
CA SER A 627 -4.51 -12.30 -0.62
C SER A 627 -3.93 -11.88 -1.97
N THR A 628 -2.79 -11.16 -1.99
CA THR A 628 -2.02 -10.86 -3.21
C THR A 628 -0.52 -10.84 -2.90
N PRO A 629 0.37 -11.26 -3.83
CA PRO A 629 1.80 -11.10 -3.69
C PRO A 629 2.19 -9.64 -3.39
N ASP A 630 3.10 -9.41 -2.43
CA ASP A 630 3.64 -8.06 -2.18
C ASP A 630 4.70 -7.75 -3.24
N THR A 631 4.25 -7.14 -4.35
CA THR A 631 5.11 -6.89 -5.53
C THR A 631 6.20 -5.85 -5.27
N ARG A 632 6.12 -5.08 -4.18
CA ARG A 632 7.17 -4.13 -3.76
C ARG A 632 8.49 -4.83 -3.49
N PHE A 633 8.45 -6.12 -3.15
CA PHE A 633 9.60 -6.95 -2.83
C PHE A 633 9.87 -8.03 -3.89
N GLU A 634 9.41 -7.88 -5.14
CA GLU A 634 9.72 -8.82 -6.25
C GLU A 634 11.22 -9.00 -6.53
N GLN A 635 12.02 -8.06 -6.06
CA GLN A 635 13.48 -8.13 -6.08
C GLN A 635 14.04 -9.20 -5.12
N HIS A 636 13.25 -9.69 -4.17
CA HIS A 636 13.65 -10.70 -3.21
C HIS A 636 13.19 -12.09 -3.71
N ASP A 637 13.96 -12.62 -4.65
CA ASP A 637 13.74 -13.91 -5.30
C ASP A 637 14.86 -14.91 -5.03
N LEU A 638 14.61 -16.16 -5.38
CA LEU A 638 15.62 -17.21 -5.45
C LEU A 638 15.37 -18.14 -6.63
N TRP A 639 16.42 -18.81 -7.10
CA TRP A 639 16.34 -19.82 -8.14
C TRP A 639 16.17 -21.22 -7.54
N ILE A 640 15.17 -21.97 -7.99
CA ILE A 640 14.94 -23.37 -7.61
C ILE A 640 15.07 -24.30 -8.80
N ILE A 641 15.35 -25.58 -8.55
CA ILE A 641 15.20 -26.65 -9.54
C ILE A 641 13.74 -27.12 -9.50
N LYS A 642 13.13 -27.25 -10.68
CA LYS A 642 11.82 -27.85 -10.84
C LYS A 642 11.80 -28.75 -12.06
N THR A 643 11.09 -29.87 -11.96
CA THR A 643 10.94 -30.80 -13.08
C THR A 643 9.61 -30.59 -13.79
N SER A 644 9.64 -30.24 -15.07
CA SER A 644 8.45 -30.16 -15.95
C SER A 644 8.65 -31.03 -17.19
N GLU A 645 7.65 -31.82 -17.56
CA GLU A 645 7.72 -32.72 -18.73
C GLU A 645 8.94 -33.67 -18.71
N GLY A 646 9.40 -34.04 -17.50
CA GLY A 646 10.58 -34.91 -17.31
C GLY A 646 11.93 -34.21 -17.53
N LEU A 647 11.96 -32.88 -17.61
CA LEU A 647 13.17 -32.08 -17.73
C LEU A 647 13.33 -31.11 -16.55
N PRO A 648 14.45 -31.16 -15.81
CA PRO A 648 14.80 -30.14 -14.84
C PRO A 648 15.08 -28.80 -15.53
N HIS A 649 14.57 -27.72 -14.95
CA HIS A 649 14.91 -26.34 -15.31
C HIS A 649 14.98 -25.48 -14.05
N LEU A 650 15.59 -24.30 -14.18
CA LEU A 650 15.61 -23.31 -13.11
C LEU A 650 14.35 -22.43 -13.17
N GLU A 651 13.57 -22.45 -12.11
CA GLU A 651 12.43 -21.55 -11.92
C GLU A 651 12.79 -20.45 -10.92
N ARG A 652 12.39 -19.21 -11.22
CA ARG A 652 12.51 -18.08 -10.31
C ARG A 652 11.30 -18.07 -9.38
N VAL A 653 11.53 -18.05 -8.07
CA VAL A 653 10.47 -17.99 -7.07
C VAL A 653 10.72 -16.83 -6.11
N TYR A 654 9.66 -16.19 -5.67
CA TYR A 654 9.71 -14.95 -4.91
C TYR A 654 9.41 -15.23 -3.43
N LEU A 655 10.30 -14.79 -2.53
CA LEU A 655 10.21 -15.07 -1.09
C LEU A 655 9.03 -14.39 -0.41
N TYR A 656 8.67 -13.20 -0.90
CA TYR A 656 7.59 -12.38 -0.36
C TYR A 656 6.23 -12.73 -0.99
N HIS A 657 6.18 -13.73 -1.88
CA HIS A 657 4.92 -14.22 -2.41
C HIS A 657 4.33 -15.25 -1.43
N GLY A 658 3.04 -15.11 -1.14
CA GLY A 658 2.39 -15.94 -0.13
C GLY A 658 2.27 -17.43 -0.47
N ASN A 659 2.51 -17.79 -1.72
CA ASN A 659 2.50 -19.18 -2.18
C ASN A 659 3.81 -19.91 -1.87
N PHE A 660 4.85 -19.22 -1.39
CA PHE A 660 6.14 -19.83 -1.13
C PHE A 660 6.06 -20.84 0.01
N ILE A 661 5.69 -20.43 1.23
CA ILE A 661 5.58 -21.35 2.37
C ILE A 661 4.33 -22.23 2.24
N ILE A 662 3.18 -21.62 1.95
CA ILE A 662 1.91 -22.33 1.87
C ILE A 662 1.46 -22.35 0.39
N PRO A 663 1.77 -23.42 -0.37
CA PRO A 663 1.40 -23.51 -1.77
C PRO A 663 -0.11 -23.34 -2.00
N GLY A 664 -0.48 -22.66 -3.09
CA GLY A 664 -1.87 -22.38 -3.45
C GLY A 664 -2.50 -21.19 -2.70
N THR A 665 -1.67 -20.39 -2.02
CA THR A 665 -2.16 -19.27 -1.21
C THR A 665 -1.46 -17.98 -1.56
N SER A 666 -2.10 -16.84 -1.34
CA SER A 666 -1.52 -15.51 -1.58
C SER A 666 -1.18 -14.79 -0.27
N ALA A 667 -1.00 -15.55 0.82
CA ALA A 667 -0.75 -15.06 2.17
C ALA A 667 0.71 -14.67 2.41
N VAL A 668 1.01 -13.38 2.31
CA VAL A 668 2.37 -12.80 2.41
C VAL A 668 2.84 -12.54 3.84
N ARG A 669 1.95 -12.67 4.83
CA ARG A 669 2.25 -12.52 6.25
C ARG A 669 2.05 -13.84 6.99
N ILE A 670 2.84 -14.04 8.03
CA ILE A 670 2.85 -15.24 8.85
C ILE A 670 2.79 -14.87 10.33
N LYS A 671 2.10 -15.72 11.10
CA LYS A 671 2.15 -15.76 12.56
C LYS A 671 2.48 -17.18 12.99
N LEU A 672 3.50 -17.31 13.83
CA LEU A 672 4.00 -18.59 14.32
C LEU A 672 3.86 -18.65 15.83
N GLU A 673 3.20 -19.70 16.32
CA GLU A 673 3.06 -19.96 17.75
C GLU A 673 3.62 -21.35 18.08
N GLY A 674 4.52 -21.42 19.05
CA GLY A 674 4.98 -22.71 19.57
C GLY A 674 3.86 -23.40 20.35
N VAL A 675 3.70 -24.71 20.16
CA VAL A 675 2.76 -25.51 20.94
C VAL A 675 3.45 -25.86 22.27
N LYS A 676 2.72 -25.79 23.39
CA LYS A 676 3.24 -25.97 24.78
C LYS A 676 4.00 -27.28 25.05
N ASN A 677 4.13 -28.20 24.08
CA ASN A 677 4.81 -29.49 24.19
C ASN A 677 5.97 -29.67 23.18
N ALA A 678 6.43 -28.63 22.49
CA ALA A 678 7.66 -28.69 21.71
C ALA A 678 8.87 -28.49 22.66
N SER A 679 9.28 -29.59 23.30
CA SER A 679 10.30 -29.75 24.36
C SER A 679 10.07 -28.97 25.66
#